data_AF-A0A0C3B3E8-F1
#
_entry.id   AF-A0A0C3B3E8-F1
#
_cell.length_a   1.000
_cell.length_b   1.000
_cell.length_c   1.000
_cell.angle_alpha   90.00
_cell.angle_beta   90.00
_cell.angle_gamma   90.00
#
_symmetry.space_group_name_H-M   'P 1'
#
loop_
_entity.id
_entity.type
_entity.pdbx_description
1 polymer ?
#
loop_
_entity_poly.entity_id
_entity_poly.type
_entity_poly.pdbx_seq_one_letter_code
_entity_poly.pdbx_strand_id
1 'polypeptide(L)'
;MAPLTHPAIKDLDGWFREISSQWPGQAMTLKVNRILYAGKSLYQDVLVFESETYGNVLVLDGVIQCTERDEFSYQEMIAHIPLASHPNPKKVLVIGGGDGGVVREVLRHECVEEVVLCDIDKELSKQYLPHMSQLLESPRVRVYVGDGFKFLADNTSTYDVIITDSSDPVGPAEALFQKPYFQLLHDALAPGGSISTQGECLWLHLPLIKSTNTMVKDIFPKVDYAFTTIPTYPSGQIGFCLASKDADRDLRTPVRKVANTKYYNEEVHRAAFALPEFGKKILETGESILPVLGAAAPKDVQPKKILLLGSGFVARPCAEYVVRNPANQLTIACRTLASSVALGEGLARTTPISLDVNDAAALEEAIGAHDVVISLIPYTYHALVIKAAIKGKTHVVTTSYVSQSMRELDEQAKEAGIVVMNEIGLDPGIDHLYAVKIIDEVHAQGGKIKSFLSYCGGLPAPEASNNPLGYKFSWSSRGVLLALLNSASYIQNSEKASIPGSELMTHAKPYFITPAYAFVAYPNRDSTPFREWYNIPEAETVIRGTLRYQGFPEFIAVLVKMGWLDGESKEWLNDSLTWGEVTQKAMGANSADEKSLVEHVASIANFPSATERSRITSGLKWIGLLSSEKVSVRGSNLLDTLCGRLETLMKYEEGERDLVMLQHKFTVAWDKNGQVEEEIITSTLEMYGTPGGHSAMAVTVGVPCGIATQLVLDGVINKPGVHAPYTKELCDPLIELLEKEGLGMVEARI
;
A
#
# COMPACT_ATOMS: atom_id res chain seq x y z
N MET A 1 13.53 -40.13 6.03
CA MET A 1 13.42 -38.66 6.04
C MET A 1 11.94 -38.32 5.97
N ALA A 2 11.49 -37.29 6.71
CA ALA A 2 10.15 -36.75 6.51
C ALA A 2 10.03 -36.22 5.06
N PRO A 3 8.86 -36.35 4.42
CA PRO A 3 8.64 -35.72 3.12
C PRO A 3 8.86 -34.20 3.24
N LEU A 4 9.53 -33.61 2.26
CA LEU A 4 9.65 -32.15 2.17
C LEU A 4 8.24 -31.55 1.99
N THR A 5 8.00 -30.41 2.62
CA THR A 5 6.76 -29.64 2.50
C THR A 5 7.08 -28.19 2.15
N HIS A 6 6.11 -27.48 1.56
CA HIS A 6 6.27 -26.08 1.21
C HIS A 6 4.92 -25.34 1.30
N PRO A 7 4.83 -24.12 1.86
CA PRO A 7 3.56 -23.39 1.98
C PRO A 7 2.82 -23.17 0.65
N ALA A 8 3.56 -23.04 -0.46
CA ALA A 8 2.99 -22.89 -1.81
C ALA A 8 2.33 -24.18 -2.37
N ILE A 9 2.52 -25.31 -1.70
CA ILE A 9 1.97 -26.62 -2.06
C ILE A 9 1.08 -27.05 -0.90
N LYS A 10 -0.22 -26.77 -0.99
CA LYS A 10 -1.16 -27.11 0.09
C LYS A 10 -1.28 -28.62 0.23
N ASP A 11 -1.13 -29.13 1.46
CA ASP A 11 -1.04 -30.56 1.81
C ASP A 11 -2.23 -31.44 1.37
N LEU A 12 -3.34 -30.85 0.92
CA LEU A 12 -4.60 -31.57 0.68
C LEU A 12 -4.89 -31.89 -0.80
N ASP A 13 -4.20 -31.30 -1.77
CA ASP A 13 -4.44 -31.61 -3.19
C ASP A 13 -3.20 -31.80 -4.08
N GLY A 14 -1.98 -31.52 -3.59
CA GLY A 14 -0.74 -31.78 -4.32
C GLY A 14 -0.52 -30.88 -5.55
N TRP A 15 -1.07 -29.67 -5.52
CA TRP A 15 -0.87 -28.66 -6.57
C TRP A 15 -0.04 -27.48 -6.05
N PHE A 16 0.99 -27.11 -6.81
CA PHE A 16 1.65 -25.82 -6.70
C PHE A 16 0.76 -24.74 -7.30
N ARG A 17 0.75 -23.55 -6.69
CA ARG A 17 -0.01 -22.39 -7.14
C ARG A 17 0.86 -21.15 -7.10
N GLU A 18 1.11 -20.60 -8.28
CA GLU A 18 1.73 -19.29 -8.45
C GLU A 18 0.64 -18.21 -8.37
N ILE A 19 0.60 -17.52 -7.25
CA ILE A 19 -0.35 -16.42 -6.97
C ILE A 19 0.50 -15.20 -6.62
N SER A 20 0.36 -14.13 -7.39
CA SER A 20 1.15 -12.91 -7.22
C SER A 20 0.27 -11.67 -7.29
N SER A 21 0.68 -10.63 -6.56
CA SER A 21 0.08 -9.29 -6.59
C SER A 21 0.24 -8.60 -7.95
N GLN A 22 1.23 -9.01 -8.76
CA GLN A 22 1.44 -8.47 -10.11
C GLN A 22 0.37 -8.91 -11.12
N TRP A 23 -0.37 -9.98 -10.82
CA TRP A 23 -1.48 -10.45 -11.65
C TRP A 23 -2.71 -10.84 -10.82
N PRO A 24 -3.40 -9.84 -10.23
CA PRO A 24 -4.50 -10.10 -9.33
C PRO A 24 -5.65 -10.83 -10.04
N GLY A 25 -6.18 -11.86 -9.39
CA GLY A 25 -7.32 -12.63 -9.89
C GLY A 25 -6.99 -13.76 -10.85
N GLN A 26 -5.70 -14.02 -11.15
CA GLN A 26 -5.26 -15.20 -11.90
C GLN A 26 -4.20 -15.99 -11.13
N ALA A 27 -4.07 -17.28 -11.44
CA ALA A 27 -3.05 -18.15 -10.89
C ALA A 27 -2.61 -19.19 -11.92
N MET A 28 -1.32 -19.51 -11.96
CA MET A 28 -0.80 -20.67 -12.69
C MET A 28 -0.62 -21.83 -11.72
N THR A 29 -1.06 -23.03 -12.11
CA THR A 29 -1.01 -24.20 -11.23
C THR A 29 -0.39 -25.39 -11.92
N LEU A 30 0.51 -26.08 -11.21
CA LEU A 30 1.19 -27.28 -11.69
C LEU A 30 1.00 -28.41 -10.68
N LYS A 31 0.65 -29.60 -11.16
CA LYS A 31 0.58 -30.79 -10.32
C LYS A 31 1.98 -31.22 -9.91
N VAL A 32 2.19 -31.42 -8.62
CA VAL A 32 3.47 -31.79 -8.03
C VAL A 32 3.55 -33.30 -7.86
N ASN A 33 4.60 -33.94 -8.39
CA ASN A 33 4.93 -35.33 -8.11
C ASN A 33 5.68 -35.45 -6.78
N ARG A 34 6.73 -34.65 -6.60
CA ARG A 34 7.51 -34.56 -5.35
C ARG A 34 8.30 -33.26 -5.28
N ILE A 35 8.51 -32.79 -4.06
CA ILE A 35 9.44 -31.68 -3.78
C ILE A 35 10.86 -32.26 -3.77
N LEU A 36 11.76 -31.63 -4.54
CA LEU A 36 13.17 -31.98 -4.64
C LEU A 36 14.02 -31.15 -3.68
N TYR A 37 13.65 -29.88 -3.50
CA TYR A 37 14.28 -28.94 -2.58
C TYR A 37 13.26 -27.93 -2.07
N ALA A 38 13.34 -27.58 -0.80
CA ALA A 38 12.61 -26.46 -0.20
C ALA A 38 13.51 -25.82 0.87
N GLY A 39 13.79 -24.53 0.73
CA GLY A 39 14.68 -23.83 1.66
C GLY A 39 14.70 -22.33 1.40
N LYS A 40 15.20 -21.58 2.36
CA LYS A 40 15.33 -20.13 2.26
C LYS A 40 16.82 -19.76 2.18
N SER A 41 17.21 -19.05 1.12
CA SER A 41 18.55 -18.49 0.96
C SER A 41 18.68 -17.18 1.74
N LEU A 42 19.84 -16.51 1.64
CA LEU A 42 20.01 -15.16 2.21
C LEU A 42 19.06 -14.13 1.54
N TYR A 43 18.65 -14.40 0.30
CA TYR A 43 17.98 -13.42 -0.55
C TYR A 43 16.50 -13.73 -0.80
N GLN A 44 16.14 -15.00 -0.87
CA GLN A 44 14.84 -15.46 -1.39
C GLN A 44 14.46 -16.86 -0.88
N ASP A 45 13.16 -17.15 -0.88
CA ASP A 45 12.59 -18.50 -0.74
C ASP A 45 12.81 -19.30 -2.04
N VAL A 46 13.28 -20.54 -1.91
CA VAL A 46 13.68 -21.38 -3.04
C VAL A 46 12.97 -22.73 -2.96
N LEU A 47 12.20 -23.04 -3.98
CA LEU A 47 11.50 -24.30 -4.14
C LEU A 47 11.89 -24.93 -5.48
N VAL A 48 12.27 -26.21 -5.44
CA VAL A 48 12.44 -27.03 -6.63
C VAL A 48 11.57 -28.26 -6.50
N PHE A 49 10.72 -28.53 -7.48
CA PHE A 49 9.87 -29.71 -7.47
C PHE A 49 9.82 -30.39 -8.83
N GLU A 50 9.59 -31.70 -8.82
CA GLU A 50 9.26 -32.46 -10.01
C GLU A 50 7.76 -32.35 -10.24
N SER A 51 7.38 -31.79 -11.38
CA SER A 51 5.99 -31.67 -11.81
C SER A 51 5.52 -32.93 -12.57
N GLU A 52 4.20 -33.12 -12.67
CA GLU A 52 3.63 -34.25 -13.41
C GLU A 52 3.97 -34.21 -14.91
N THR A 53 4.08 -33.03 -15.51
CA THR A 53 4.20 -32.89 -16.97
C THR A 53 5.17 -31.81 -17.47
N TYR A 54 5.86 -31.07 -16.60
CA TYR A 54 6.80 -29.98 -16.95
C TYR A 54 8.25 -30.25 -16.53
N GLY A 55 8.55 -31.47 -16.06
CA GLY A 55 9.88 -31.83 -15.53
C GLY A 55 10.15 -31.13 -14.21
N ASN A 56 11.42 -30.82 -13.95
CA ASN A 56 11.81 -30.05 -12.78
C ASN A 56 11.46 -28.56 -12.97
N VAL A 57 10.92 -27.97 -11.91
CA VAL A 57 10.46 -26.57 -11.87
C VAL A 57 11.24 -25.85 -10.79
N LEU A 58 11.86 -24.73 -11.14
CA LEU A 58 12.47 -23.79 -10.19
C LEU A 58 11.50 -22.67 -9.88
N VAL A 59 11.27 -22.45 -8.60
CA VAL A 59 10.40 -21.40 -8.07
C VAL A 59 11.21 -20.57 -7.09
N LEU A 60 11.18 -19.25 -7.27
CA LEU A 60 11.77 -18.27 -6.36
C LEU A 60 10.65 -17.35 -5.84
N ASP A 61 10.56 -17.21 -4.52
CA ASP A 61 9.53 -16.40 -3.84
C ASP A 61 8.10 -16.68 -4.34
N GLY A 62 7.81 -17.95 -4.66
CA GLY A 62 6.49 -18.38 -5.13
C GLY A 62 6.21 -18.18 -6.63
N VAL A 63 7.17 -17.66 -7.40
CA VAL A 63 7.07 -17.44 -8.86
C VAL A 63 7.94 -18.42 -9.64
N ILE A 64 7.38 -19.08 -10.66
CA ILE A 64 8.13 -19.97 -11.55
C ILE A 64 9.18 -19.17 -12.31
N GLN A 65 10.45 -19.55 -12.15
CA GLN A 65 11.55 -18.99 -12.93
C GLN A 65 11.76 -19.77 -14.21
N CYS A 66 11.73 -21.11 -14.15
CA CYS A 66 11.86 -21.95 -15.33
C CYS A 66 11.27 -23.35 -15.11
N THR A 67 10.91 -24.00 -16.22
CA THR A 67 10.61 -25.42 -16.26
C THR A 67 11.42 -26.09 -17.37
N GLU A 68 11.82 -27.35 -17.16
CA GLU A 68 12.58 -28.10 -18.17
C GLU A 68 11.81 -28.29 -19.49
N ARG A 69 10.48 -28.20 -19.45
CA ARG A 69 9.64 -28.42 -20.63
C ARG A 69 9.65 -27.25 -21.61
N ASP A 70 9.73 -26.02 -21.14
CA ASP A 70 9.48 -24.83 -21.99
C ASP A 70 10.49 -23.68 -21.83
N GLU A 71 11.49 -23.81 -20.94
CA GLU A 71 12.58 -22.83 -20.74
C GLU A 71 13.22 -22.34 -22.05
N PHE A 72 13.34 -23.23 -23.04
CA PHE A 72 14.10 -22.95 -24.26
C PHE A 72 13.52 -21.78 -25.05
N SER A 73 12.21 -21.55 -24.96
CA SER A 73 11.56 -20.43 -25.66
C SER A 73 12.06 -19.08 -25.15
N TYR A 74 12.20 -18.94 -23.83
CA TYR A 74 12.72 -17.73 -23.20
C TYR A 74 14.23 -17.59 -23.42
N GLN A 75 14.99 -18.63 -23.09
CA GLN A 75 16.46 -18.58 -23.09
C GLN A 75 17.04 -18.37 -24.49
N GLU A 76 16.46 -19.02 -25.50
CA GLU A 76 16.90 -18.82 -26.89
C GLU A 76 16.59 -17.39 -27.36
N MET A 77 15.42 -16.84 -27.02
CA MET A 77 15.03 -15.51 -27.49
C MET A 77 15.81 -14.39 -26.80
N ILE A 78 15.93 -14.43 -25.46
CA ILE A 78 16.66 -13.38 -24.72
C ILE A 78 18.14 -13.34 -25.10
N ALA A 79 18.75 -14.50 -25.42
CA ALA A 79 20.14 -14.59 -25.84
C ALA A 79 20.34 -14.29 -27.32
N HIS A 80 19.54 -14.88 -28.21
CA HIS A 80 19.82 -14.83 -29.64
C HIS A 80 19.40 -13.54 -30.32
N ILE A 81 18.41 -12.79 -29.82
CA ILE A 81 18.06 -11.50 -30.42
C ILE A 81 19.25 -10.53 -30.43
N PRO A 82 19.90 -10.20 -29.29
CA PRO A 82 21.03 -9.28 -29.30
C PRO A 82 22.27 -9.90 -29.96
N LEU A 83 22.51 -11.20 -29.82
CA LEU A 83 23.70 -11.85 -30.38
C LEU A 83 23.61 -12.03 -31.90
N ALA A 84 22.46 -12.40 -32.46
CA ALA A 84 22.32 -12.65 -33.89
C ALA A 84 22.25 -11.35 -34.71
N SER A 85 21.81 -10.23 -34.11
CA SER A 85 21.82 -8.90 -34.71
C SER A 85 23.17 -8.17 -34.59
N HIS A 86 24.05 -8.64 -33.70
CA HIS A 86 25.42 -8.13 -33.57
C HIS A 86 26.37 -8.83 -34.57
N PRO A 87 27.22 -8.11 -35.32
CA PRO A 87 28.07 -8.70 -36.36
C PRO A 87 29.14 -9.64 -35.80
N ASN A 88 29.72 -9.33 -34.63
CA ASN A 88 30.79 -10.13 -34.05
C ASN A 88 30.96 -9.92 -32.51
N PRO A 89 30.02 -10.34 -31.65
CA PRO A 89 30.17 -10.28 -30.21
C PRO A 89 31.11 -11.39 -29.73
N LYS A 90 32.15 -11.00 -29.01
CA LYS A 90 33.20 -11.84 -28.47
C LYS A 90 33.11 -11.96 -26.95
N LYS A 91 32.75 -10.88 -26.26
CA LYS A 91 32.60 -10.84 -24.81
C LYS A 91 31.16 -10.60 -24.43
N VAL A 92 30.58 -11.55 -23.70
CA VAL A 92 29.18 -11.49 -23.26
C VAL A 92 29.13 -11.51 -21.74
N LEU A 93 28.33 -10.62 -21.15
CA LEU A 93 27.99 -10.66 -19.73
C LEU A 93 26.54 -11.14 -19.60
N VAL A 94 26.31 -12.07 -18.68
CA VAL A 94 24.98 -12.49 -18.22
C VAL A 94 24.87 -12.10 -16.75
N ILE A 95 23.88 -11.29 -16.41
CA ILE A 95 23.56 -10.89 -15.03
C ILE A 95 22.29 -11.64 -14.62
N GLY A 96 22.35 -12.33 -13.49
CA GLY A 96 21.37 -13.35 -13.15
C GLY A 96 21.55 -14.60 -14.03
N GLY A 97 20.49 -15.36 -14.29
CA GLY A 97 20.56 -16.57 -15.12
C GLY A 97 21.36 -17.72 -14.48
N GLY A 98 21.37 -17.82 -13.15
CA GLY A 98 22.02 -18.88 -12.39
C GLY A 98 21.52 -20.30 -12.67
N ASP A 99 20.42 -20.48 -13.41
CA ASP A 99 20.01 -21.76 -13.98
C ASP A 99 20.98 -22.26 -15.08
N GLY A 100 21.73 -21.33 -15.70
CA GLY A 100 22.77 -21.58 -16.70
C GLY A 100 22.28 -21.68 -18.13
N GLY A 101 20.97 -21.57 -18.34
CA GLY A 101 20.36 -21.76 -19.63
C GLY A 101 20.64 -20.65 -20.65
N VAL A 102 20.63 -19.38 -20.22
CA VAL A 102 21.09 -18.27 -21.09
C VAL A 102 22.55 -18.47 -21.52
N VAL A 103 23.44 -18.85 -20.59
CA VAL A 103 24.85 -19.12 -20.90
C VAL A 103 24.99 -20.26 -21.91
N ARG A 104 24.17 -21.32 -21.79
CA ARG A 104 24.12 -22.42 -22.77
C ARG A 104 23.82 -21.90 -24.17
N GLU A 105 22.87 -20.98 -24.30
CA GLU A 105 22.48 -20.40 -25.60
C GLU A 105 23.53 -19.42 -26.13
N VAL A 106 24.17 -18.62 -25.28
CA VAL A 106 25.27 -17.72 -25.66
C VAL A 106 26.43 -18.53 -26.28
N LEU A 107 26.79 -19.67 -25.69
CA LEU A 107 27.93 -20.49 -26.14
C LEU A 107 27.74 -21.13 -27.52
N ARG A 108 26.52 -21.15 -28.07
CA ARG A 108 26.24 -21.59 -29.45
C ARG A 108 26.82 -20.66 -30.50
N HIS A 109 27.11 -19.42 -30.13
CA HIS A 109 27.77 -18.46 -31.02
C HIS A 109 29.28 -18.73 -31.00
N GLU A 110 29.81 -19.34 -32.06
CA GLU A 110 31.23 -19.73 -32.15
C GLU A 110 32.19 -18.54 -32.02
N CYS A 111 31.75 -17.35 -32.42
CA CYS A 111 32.52 -16.11 -32.31
C CYS A 111 32.71 -15.61 -30.86
N VAL A 112 31.91 -16.09 -29.91
CA VAL A 112 32.00 -15.65 -28.51
C VAL A 112 33.26 -16.27 -27.91
N GLU A 113 34.17 -15.46 -27.39
CA GLU A 113 35.44 -15.92 -26.82
C GLU A 113 35.32 -16.08 -25.29
N GLU A 114 34.49 -15.25 -24.65
CA GLU A 114 34.32 -15.22 -23.18
C GLU A 114 32.86 -14.91 -22.82
N VAL A 115 32.31 -15.69 -21.88
CA VAL A 115 31.03 -15.42 -21.22
C VAL A 115 31.29 -15.24 -19.73
N VAL A 116 30.88 -14.11 -19.17
CA VAL A 116 30.90 -13.89 -17.73
C VAL A 116 29.46 -14.04 -17.22
N LEU A 117 29.26 -14.93 -16.25
CA LEU A 117 28.01 -15.06 -15.51
C LEU A 117 28.18 -14.37 -14.15
N CYS A 118 27.36 -13.37 -13.85
CA CYS A 118 27.31 -12.68 -12.56
C CYS A 118 25.98 -13.00 -11.88
N ASP A 119 25.99 -13.89 -10.88
CA ASP A 119 24.79 -14.31 -10.15
C ASP A 119 25.03 -14.28 -8.64
N ILE A 120 23.97 -14.16 -7.85
CA ILE A 120 24.02 -14.08 -6.38
C ILE A 120 24.00 -15.46 -5.71
N ASP A 121 23.56 -16.51 -6.41
CA ASP A 121 23.47 -17.89 -5.91
C ASP A 121 24.32 -18.83 -6.77
N LYS A 122 24.93 -19.84 -6.14
CA LYS A 122 26.03 -20.59 -6.76
C LYS A 122 25.72 -22.03 -7.16
N GLU A 123 24.76 -22.76 -6.56
CA GLU A 123 24.89 -24.23 -6.58
C GLU A 123 23.63 -25.08 -6.80
N LEU A 124 22.40 -24.55 -6.71
CA LEU A 124 21.19 -25.37 -6.82
C LEU A 124 20.92 -25.91 -8.23
N SER A 125 21.10 -25.07 -9.26
CA SER A 125 20.79 -25.42 -10.65
C SER A 125 21.65 -26.57 -11.17
N LYS A 126 22.89 -26.70 -10.68
CA LYS A 126 23.78 -27.82 -11.04
C LYS A 126 23.23 -29.17 -10.58
N GLN A 127 22.55 -29.19 -9.43
CA GLN A 127 22.01 -30.41 -8.85
C GLN A 127 20.67 -30.79 -9.47
N TYR A 128 19.76 -29.83 -9.62
CA TYR A 128 18.37 -30.11 -10.00
C TYR A 128 18.02 -29.77 -11.44
N LEU A 129 18.85 -28.99 -12.14
CA LEU A 129 18.64 -28.56 -13.52
C LEU A 129 19.91 -28.78 -14.39
N PRO A 130 20.50 -29.99 -14.41
CA PRO A 130 21.78 -30.23 -15.08
C PRO A 130 21.74 -29.97 -16.59
N HIS A 131 20.57 -30.11 -17.24
CA HIS A 131 20.43 -29.84 -18.68
C HIS A 131 20.74 -28.38 -19.04
N MET A 132 20.38 -27.43 -18.17
CA MET A 132 20.63 -26.00 -18.34
C MET A 132 22.04 -25.61 -17.85
N SER A 133 22.44 -26.11 -16.69
CA SER A 133 23.65 -25.65 -15.99
C SER A 133 24.96 -26.34 -16.40
N GLN A 134 24.93 -27.46 -17.13
CA GLN A 134 26.14 -28.22 -17.48
C GLN A 134 27.22 -27.41 -18.21
N LEU A 135 26.84 -26.40 -19.00
CA LEU A 135 27.81 -25.58 -19.76
C LEU A 135 28.45 -24.46 -18.95
N LEU A 136 28.06 -24.28 -17.68
CA LEU A 136 28.75 -23.36 -16.77
C LEU A 136 30.19 -23.77 -16.47
N GLU A 137 30.57 -25.01 -16.77
CA GLU A 137 31.94 -25.55 -16.60
C GLU A 137 32.80 -25.40 -17.86
N SER A 138 32.27 -24.81 -18.93
CA SER A 138 33.01 -24.55 -20.16
C SER A 138 34.22 -23.64 -19.88
N PRO A 139 35.38 -23.87 -20.54
CA PRO A 139 36.56 -23.01 -20.38
C PRO A 139 36.32 -21.57 -20.90
N ARG A 140 35.25 -21.34 -21.66
CA ARG A 140 34.80 -20.01 -22.13
C ARG A 140 33.97 -19.26 -21.08
N VAL A 141 33.57 -19.91 -19.98
CA VAL A 141 32.67 -19.33 -18.97
C VAL A 141 33.46 -18.95 -17.71
N ARG A 142 33.20 -17.75 -17.20
CA ARG A 142 33.66 -17.30 -15.88
C ARG A 142 32.46 -16.98 -15.01
N VAL A 143 32.33 -17.70 -13.90
CA VAL A 143 31.26 -17.46 -12.92
C VAL A 143 31.78 -16.51 -11.84
N TYR A 144 31.18 -15.34 -11.73
CA TYR A 144 31.34 -14.40 -10.64
C TYR A 144 30.11 -14.51 -9.73
N VAL A 145 30.36 -14.74 -8.43
CA VAL A 145 29.27 -14.80 -7.45
C VAL A 145 29.26 -13.51 -6.66
N GLY A 146 28.22 -12.71 -6.83
CA GLY A 146 28.09 -11.42 -6.17
C GLY A 146 27.03 -10.50 -6.78
N ASP A 147 26.97 -9.29 -6.23
CA ASP A 147 26.01 -8.25 -6.61
C ASP A 147 26.29 -7.70 -8.03
N GLY A 148 25.28 -7.76 -8.89
CA GLY A 148 25.35 -7.29 -10.27
C GLY A 148 25.55 -5.78 -10.43
N PHE A 149 25.02 -4.95 -9.52
CA PHE A 149 25.26 -3.49 -9.53
C PHE A 149 26.73 -3.19 -9.28
N LYS A 150 27.31 -3.85 -8.27
CA LYS A 150 28.73 -3.69 -7.96
C LYS A 150 29.59 -4.19 -9.12
N PHE A 151 29.25 -5.36 -9.67
CA PHE A 151 30.00 -5.93 -10.79
C PHE A 151 29.98 -5.00 -12.01
N LEU A 152 28.82 -4.43 -12.37
CA LEU A 152 28.73 -3.48 -13.46
C LEU A 152 29.52 -2.20 -13.19
N ALA A 153 29.49 -1.66 -11.97
CA ALA A 153 30.23 -0.44 -11.63
C ALA A 153 31.75 -0.60 -11.79
N ASP A 154 32.27 -1.81 -11.60
CA ASP A 154 33.69 -2.14 -11.75
C ASP A 154 34.10 -2.43 -13.22
N ASN A 155 33.15 -2.41 -14.17
CA ASN A 155 33.40 -2.71 -15.58
C ASN A 155 32.96 -1.55 -16.49
N THR A 156 33.85 -1.10 -17.37
CA THR A 156 33.55 -0.02 -18.33
C THR A 156 34.03 -0.39 -19.71
N SER A 157 33.14 -0.26 -20.71
CA SER A 157 33.45 -0.51 -22.12
C SER A 157 34.06 -1.91 -22.41
N THR A 158 33.56 -2.93 -21.72
CA THR A 158 34.14 -4.29 -21.69
C THR A 158 33.39 -5.28 -22.57
N TYR A 159 32.06 -5.22 -22.59
CA TYR A 159 31.21 -6.29 -23.14
C TYR A 159 30.55 -5.89 -24.46
N ASP A 160 30.52 -6.80 -25.43
CA ASP A 160 29.82 -6.57 -26.71
C ASP A 160 28.31 -6.76 -26.56
N VAL A 161 27.90 -7.71 -25.70
CA VAL A 161 26.50 -7.94 -25.35
C VAL A 161 26.36 -8.15 -23.85
N ILE A 162 25.34 -7.53 -23.24
CA ILE A 162 24.95 -7.79 -21.85
C ILE A 162 23.52 -8.32 -21.85
N ILE A 163 23.29 -9.44 -21.18
CA ILE A 163 21.96 -10.03 -20.99
C ILE A 163 21.63 -9.96 -19.50
N THR A 164 20.47 -9.38 -19.16
CA THR A 164 19.95 -9.39 -17.78
C THR A 164 18.78 -10.36 -17.73
N ASP A 165 18.99 -11.48 -17.04
CA ASP A 165 18.03 -12.54 -16.79
C ASP A 165 17.72 -12.58 -15.29
N SER A 166 16.75 -11.77 -14.86
CA SER A 166 16.47 -11.48 -13.46
C SER A 166 15.03 -11.81 -13.09
N SER A 167 14.74 -11.85 -11.79
CA SER A 167 13.38 -11.96 -11.30
C SER A 167 12.52 -10.73 -11.66
N ASP A 168 11.20 -10.93 -11.60
CA ASP A 168 10.19 -9.89 -11.77
C ASP A 168 10.39 -8.71 -10.80
N PRO A 169 9.90 -7.49 -11.12
CA PRO A 169 10.14 -6.26 -10.35
C PRO A 169 9.36 -6.21 -9.03
N VAL A 170 9.69 -7.10 -8.10
CA VAL A 170 9.16 -7.15 -6.75
C VAL A 170 10.31 -7.06 -5.76
N GLY A 171 10.13 -6.24 -4.72
CA GLY A 171 11.13 -6.07 -3.68
C GLY A 171 12.46 -5.54 -4.24
N PRO A 172 13.62 -6.15 -3.91
CA PRO A 172 14.93 -5.68 -4.37
C PRO A 172 15.08 -5.61 -5.90
N ALA A 173 14.36 -6.44 -6.66
CA ALA A 173 14.46 -6.52 -8.11
C ALA A 173 13.90 -5.29 -8.83
N GLU A 174 13.05 -4.48 -8.18
CA GLU A 174 12.54 -3.21 -8.73
C GLU A 174 13.67 -2.28 -9.19
N ALA A 175 14.81 -2.30 -8.50
CA ALA A 175 15.98 -1.48 -8.84
C ALA A 175 16.55 -1.79 -10.24
N LEU A 176 16.36 -3.02 -10.74
CA LEU A 176 16.82 -3.46 -12.06
C LEU A 176 16.01 -2.82 -13.21
N PHE A 177 14.85 -2.21 -12.90
CA PHE A 177 14.01 -1.53 -13.89
C PHE A 177 14.21 -0.01 -13.88
N GLN A 178 15.14 0.50 -13.09
CA GLN A 178 15.36 1.94 -12.89
C GLN A 178 16.54 2.48 -13.68
N LYS A 179 16.51 3.80 -13.93
CA LYS A 179 17.53 4.54 -14.68
C LYS A 179 18.98 4.25 -14.25
N PRO A 180 19.32 4.20 -12.95
CA PRO A 180 20.69 3.92 -12.52
C PRO A 180 21.23 2.58 -13.02
N TYR A 181 20.40 1.54 -13.05
CA TYR A 181 20.81 0.22 -13.53
C TYR A 181 21.09 0.23 -15.03
N PHE A 182 20.22 0.83 -15.84
CA PHE A 182 20.45 0.94 -17.29
C PHE A 182 21.65 1.83 -17.66
N GLN A 183 21.98 2.82 -16.83
CA GLN A 183 23.22 3.59 -16.98
C GLN A 183 24.46 2.70 -16.77
N LEU A 184 24.44 1.85 -15.74
CA LEU A 184 25.51 0.89 -15.49
C LEU A 184 25.68 -0.10 -16.65
N LEU A 185 24.56 -0.61 -17.21
CA LEU A 185 24.59 -1.43 -18.42
C LEU A 185 25.22 -0.70 -19.61
N HIS A 186 24.82 0.55 -19.85
CA HIS A 186 25.34 1.39 -20.94
C HIS A 186 26.86 1.61 -20.82
N ASP A 187 27.34 1.86 -19.60
CA ASP A 187 28.74 2.19 -19.34
C ASP A 187 29.63 0.95 -19.44
N ALA A 188 29.13 -0.23 -19.03
CA ALA A 188 29.82 -1.51 -19.16
C ALA A 188 29.91 -2.02 -20.61
N LEU A 189 29.00 -1.59 -21.50
CA LEU A 189 29.01 -1.96 -22.93
C LEU A 189 30.16 -1.30 -23.71
N ALA A 190 30.87 -2.12 -24.48
CA ALA A 190 31.82 -1.69 -25.51
C ALA A 190 31.14 -0.86 -26.61
N PRO A 191 31.90 -0.10 -27.42
CA PRO A 191 31.35 0.66 -28.53
C PRO A 191 30.56 -0.24 -29.50
N GLY A 192 29.32 0.15 -29.76
CA GLY A 192 28.38 -0.60 -30.62
C GLY A 192 27.77 -1.85 -29.99
N GLY A 193 28.03 -2.09 -28.70
CA GLY A 193 27.43 -3.19 -27.94
C GLY A 193 25.93 -3.00 -27.69
N SER A 194 25.27 -4.11 -27.33
CA SER A 194 23.80 -4.16 -27.16
C SER A 194 23.39 -4.88 -25.88
N ILE A 195 22.24 -4.50 -25.32
CA ILE A 195 21.63 -5.20 -24.18
C ILE A 195 20.35 -5.94 -24.57
N SER A 196 20.04 -6.97 -23.78
CA SER A 196 18.74 -7.63 -23.75
C SER A 196 18.37 -7.88 -22.30
N THR A 197 17.30 -7.24 -21.82
CA THR A 197 16.80 -7.44 -20.46
C THR A 197 15.39 -8.01 -20.52
N GLN A 198 14.99 -8.76 -19.50
CA GLN A 198 13.57 -9.06 -19.29
C GLN A 198 12.72 -7.79 -19.41
N GLY A 199 11.58 -7.91 -20.08
CA GLY A 199 10.71 -6.80 -20.47
C GLY A 199 9.22 -7.06 -20.23
N GLU A 200 8.88 -7.96 -19.29
CA GLU A 200 7.53 -8.14 -18.75
C GLU A 200 6.41 -8.52 -19.74
N CYS A 201 5.22 -8.84 -19.23
CA CYS A 201 4.09 -9.32 -20.02
C CYS A 201 3.23 -8.16 -20.56
N LEU A 202 2.93 -8.15 -21.87
CA LEU A 202 2.10 -7.12 -22.51
C LEU A 202 0.64 -7.16 -22.00
N TRP A 203 0.14 -8.29 -21.52
CA TRP A 203 -1.23 -8.38 -21.01
C TRP A 203 -1.40 -7.76 -19.62
N LEU A 204 -0.30 -7.70 -18.85
CA LEU A 204 -0.35 -7.39 -17.42
C LEU A 204 0.41 -6.10 -17.09
N HIS A 205 1.53 -5.84 -17.76
CA HIS A 205 2.54 -4.88 -17.30
C HIS A 205 2.79 -3.72 -18.27
N LEU A 206 1.83 -3.39 -19.15
CA LEU A 206 1.96 -2.34 -20.17
C LEU A 206 2.42 -0.97 -19.65
N PRO A 207 1.88 -0.43 -18.53
CA PRO A 207 2.35 0.83 -17.97
C PRO A 207 3.84 0.80 -17.62
N LEU A 208 4.28 -0.28 -16.96
CA LEU A 208 5.69 -0.50 -16.60
C LEU A 208 6.57 -0.59 -17.85
N ILE A 209 6.18 -1.41 -18.84
CA ILE A 209 6.91 -1.56 -20.10
C ILE A 209 7.07 -0.21 -20.80
N LYS A 210 6.01 0.59 -20.85
CA LYS A 210 6.04 1.94 -21.43
C LYS A 210 7.02 2.85 -20.70
N SER A 211 6.97 2.90 -19.37
CA SER A 211 7.86 3.74 -18.57
C SER A 211 9.32 3.31 -18.72
N THR A 212 9.60 2.00 -18.68
CA THR A 212 10.95 1.45 -18.84
C THR A 212 11.48 1.76 -20.23
N ASN A 213 10.74 1.47 -21.30
CA ASN A 213 11.17 1.78 -22.67
C ASN A 213 11.40 3.27 -22.90
N THR A 214 10.58 4.14 -22.30
CA THR A 214 10.77 5.60 -22.40
C THR A 214 12.06 6.03 -21.70
N MET A 215 12.31 5.53 -20.49
CA MET A 215 13.53 5.82 -19.74
C MET A 215 14.78 5.30 -20.47
N VAL A 216 14.74 4.09 -21.06
CA VAL A 216 15.88 3.52 -21.78
C VAL A 216 16.21 4.32 -23.04
N LYS A 217 15.21 4.93 -23.70
CA LYS A 217 15.42 5.86 -24.83
C LYS A 217 16.16 7.13 -24.46
N ASP A 218 16.16 7.53 -23.17
CA ASP A 218 16.96 8.66 -22.70
C ASP A 218 18.45 8.29 -22.53
N ILE A 219 18.79 7.00 -22.50
CA ILE A 219 20.14 6.48 -22.26
C ILE A 219 20.77 5.97 -23.56
N PHE A 220 20.01 5.20 -24.35
CA PHE A 220 20.51 4.54 -25.55
C PHE A 220 19.98 5.18 -26.83
N PRO A 221 20.81 5.35 -27.87
CA PRO A 221 20.37 5.92 -29.14
C PRO A 221 19.42 4.98 -29.92
N LYS A 222 19.47 3.66 -29.66
CA LYS A 222 18.62 2.66 -30.29
C LYS A 222 17.94 1.81 -29.22
N VAL A 223 16.60 1.77 -29.25
CA VAL A 223 15.77 0.97 -28.34
C VAL A 223 14.66 0.30 -29.12
N ASP A 224 14.44 -0.98 -28.88
CA ASP A 224 13.36 -1.79 -29.42
C ASP A 224 12.74 -2.65 -28.31
N TYR A 225 11.53 -3.15 -28.57
CA TYR A 225 10.84 -4.08 -27.70
C TYR A 225 10.41 -5.30 -28.50
N ALA A 226 10.70 -6.49 -27.97
CA ALA A 226 10.32 -7.75 -28.56
C ALA A 226 9.58 -8.61 -27.52
N PHE A 227 8.93 -9.68 -27.96
CA PHE A 227 8.35 -10.66 -27.04
C PHE A 227 8.44 -12.09 -27.56
N THR A 228 8.26 -13.03 -26.65
CA THR A 228 8.13 -14.47 -26.92
C THR A 228 7.01 -15.09 -26.09
N THR A 229 6.68 -16.35 -26.36
CA THR A 229 5.63 -17.10 -25.68
C THR A 229 6.20 -18.21 -24.82
N ILE A 230 5.78 -18.30 -23.55
CA ILE A 230 6.15 -19.38 -22.63
C ILE A 230 4.87 -19.85 -21.91
N PRO A 231 4.43 -21.10 -22.11
CA PRO A 231 3.18 -21.61 -21.52
C PRO A 231 3.08 -21.46 -20.00
N THR A 232 4.20 -21.55 -19.29
CA THR A 232 4.24 -21.49 -17.81
C THR A 232 4.30 -20.09 -17.23
N TYR A 233 4.57 -19.06 -18.05
CA TYR A 233 4.62 -17.68 -17.57
C TYR A 233 3.24 -17.02 -17.58
N PRO A 234 3.01 -15.98 -16.75
CA PRO A 234 1.75 -15.26 -16.69
C PRO A 234 1.23 -14.83 -18.07
N SER A 235 -0.02 -15.19 -18.37
CA SER A 235 -0.67 -14.95 -19.67
C SER A 235 0.06 -15.55 -20.90
N GLY A 236 0.99 -16.48 -20.69
CA GLY A 236 1.67 -17.24 -21.74
C GLY A 236 2.75 -16.47 -22.52
N GLN A 237 3.20 -15.31 -22.03
CA GLN A 237 4.02 -14.37 -22.80
C GLN A 237 4.97 -13.57 -21.89
N ILE A 238 6.14 -13.22 -22.43
CA ILE A 238 7.07 -12.25 -21.82
C ILE A 238 7.80 -11.44 -22.88
N GLY A 239 8.16 -10.22 -22.53
CA GLY A 239 8.88 -9.28 -23.38
C GLY A 239 10.37 -9.19 -23.10
N PHE A 240 11.05 -8.45 -23.97
CA PHE A 240 12.46 -8.09 -23.87
C PHE A 240 12.64 -6.61 -24.17
N CYS A 241 13.28 -5.87 -23.27
CA CYS A 241 13.77 -4.53 -23.55
C CYS A 241 15.16 -4.64 -24.18
N LEU A 242 15.29 -4.13 -25.39
CA LEU A 242 16.49 -4.27 -26.20
C LEU A 242 17.04 -2.88 -26.52
N ALA A 243 18.35 -2.69 -26.34
CA ALA A 243 18.96 -1.40 -26.67
C ALA A 243 20.39 -1.55 -27.17
N SER A 244 20.87 -0.56 -27.92
CA SER A 244 22.23 -0.56 -28.48
C SER A 244 22.87 0.82 -28.40
N LYS A 245 24.20 0.84 -28.23
CA LYS A 245 25.04 2.06 -28.35
C LYS A 245 25.27 2.47 -29.81
N ASP A 246 25.04 1.56 -30.74
CA ASP A 246 25.08 1.84 -32.18
C ASP A 246 23.68 2.28 -32.64
N ALA A 247 23.55 3.56 -33.01
CA ALA A 247 22.29 4.14 -33.46
C ALA A 247 21.74 3.46 -34.73
N ASP A 248 22.62 2.87 -35.53
CA ASP A 248 22.28 2.22 -36.80
C ASP A 248 22.08 0.71 -36.65
N ARG A 249 22.20 0.14 -35.44
CA ARG A 249 21.99 -1.29 -35.18
C ARG A 249 20.53 -1.67 -35.43
N ASP A 250 20.28 -2.49 -36.46
CA ASP A 250 18.98 -3.13 -36.63
C ASP A 250 18.87 -4.40 -35.78
N LEU A 251 18.26 -4.26 -34.60
CA LEU A 251 18.01 -5.38 -33.68
C LEU A 251 16.91 -6.33 -34.20
N ARG A 252 16.16 -5.95 -35.24
CA ARG A 252 15.02 -6.72 -35.75
C ARG A 252 15.41 -7.74 -36.82
N THR A 253 16.59 -7.56 -37.41
CA THR A 253 17.08 -8.41 -38.49
C THR A 253 18.33 -9.15 -38.04
N PRO A 254 18.31 -10.49 -37.93
CA PRO A 254 19.52 -11.24 -37.61
C PRO A 254 20.51 -11.14 -38.79
N VAL A 255 21.75 -10.77 -38.49
CA VAL A 255 22.86 -10.73 -39.45
C VAL A 255 23.70 -12.02 -39.42
N ARG A 256 23.37 -12.94 -38.50
CA ARG A 256 24.04 -14.23 -38.32
C ARG A 256 23.06 -15.35 -38.08
N LYS A 257 23.44 -16.55 -38.55
CA LYS A 257 22.66 -17.78 -38.37
C LYS A 257 22.99 -18.42 -37.03
N VAL A 258 21.97 -18.93 -36.36
CA VAL A 258 22.09 -19.72 -35.15
C VAL A 258 21.54 -21.11 -35.44
N ALA A 259 22.32 -22.15 -35.18
CA ALA A 259 21.94 -23.53 -35.45
C ALA A 259 21.51 -24.27 -34.18
N ASN A 260 20.76 -25.37 -34.36
CA ASN A 260 20.37 -26.31 -33.30
C ASN A 260 19.47 -25.72 -32.20
N THR A 261 18.62 -24.76 -32.56
CA THR A 261 17.60 -24.15 -31.70
C THR A 261 16.29 -24.95 -31.75
N LYS A 262 15.48 -24.86 -30.68
CA LYS A 262 14.17 -25.51 -30.55
C LYS A 262 13.02 -24.57 -30.86
N TYR A 263 13.15 -23.28 -30.53
CA TYR A 263 12.14 -22.24 -30.73
C TYR A 263 12.61 -21.17 -31.72
N TYR A 264 13.82 -20.65 -31.51
CA TYR A 264 14.36 -19.56 -32.29
C TYR A 264 14.63 -19.98 -33.74
N ASN A 265 14.22 -19.13 -34.66
CA ASN A 265 14.70 -19.10 -36.03
C ASN A 265 14.62 -17.65 -36.54
N GLU A 266 15.14 -17.36 -37.72
CA GLU A 266 15.19 -15.98 -38.22
C GLU A 266 13.79 -15.36 -38.46
N GLU A 267 12.77 -16.16 -38.75
CA GLU A 267 11.40 -15.68 -38.93
C GLU A 267 10.78 -15.33 -37.57
N VAL A 268 10.97 -16.19 -36.57
CA VAL A 268 10.56 -15.95 -35.18
C VAL A 268 11.26 -14.72 -34.60
N HIS A 269 12.55 -14.53 -34.88
CA HIS A 269 13.28 -13.32 -34.50
C HIS A 269 12.58 -12.07 -35.02
N ARG A 270 12.28 -12.00 -36.33
CA ARG A 270 11.60 -10.83 -36.93
C ARG A 270 10.18 -10.66 -36.38
N ALA A 271 9.47 -11.77 -36.20
CA ALA A 271 8.10 -11.77 -35.68
C ALA A 271 8.01 -11.30 -34.23
N ALA A 272 9.05 -11.49 -33.41
CA ALA A 272 9.08 -11.04 -32.02
C ALA A 272 8.89 -9.53 -31.85
N PHE A 273 9.19 -8.73 -32.89
CA PHE A 273 9.01 -7.27 -32.91
C PHE A 273 7.63 -6.85 -33.45
N ALA A 274 6.80 -7.79 -33.93
CA ALA A 274 5.47 -7.51 -34.43
C ALA A 274 4.46 -7.48 -33.27
N LEU A 275 4.37 -6.33 -32.60
CA LEU A 275 3.51 -6.18 -31.42
C LEU A 275 2.01 -6.18 -31.77
N PRO A 276 1.15 -6.79 -30.95
CA PRO A 276 -0.29 -6.62 -31.04
C PRO A 276 -0.70 -5.14 -30.97
N GLU A 277 -1.79 -4.78 -31.65
CA GLU A 277 -2.21 -3.37 -31.81
C GLU A 277 -2.37 -2.63 -30.46
N PHE A 278 -2.90 -3.30 -29.43
CA PHE A 278 -3.07 -2.69 -28.11
C PHE A 278 -1.72 -2.34 -27.44
N GLY A 279 -0.74 -3.24 -27.54
CA GLY A 279 0.61 -3.00 -27.02
C GLY A 279 1.33 -1.93 -27.84
N LYS A 280 1.23 -2.01 -29.17
CA LYS A 280 1.79 -1.01 -30.09
C LYS A 280 1.28 0.40 -29.79
N LYS A 281 -0.04 0.60 -29.70
CA LYS A 281 -0.67 1.89 -29.42
C LYS A 281 -0.18 2.51 -28.11
N ILE A 282 -0.10 1.72 -27.04
CA ILE A 282 0.38 2.18 -25.74
C ILE A 282 1.87 2.55 -25.77
N LEU A 283 2.72 1.74 -26.42
CA LEU A 283 4.16 1.97 -26.45
C LEU A 283 4.58 3.11 -27.41
N GLU A 284 3.84 3.33 -28.50
CA GLU A 284 4.14 4.37 -29.49
C GLU A 284 3.46 5.71 -29.18
N THR A 285 2.18 5.69 -28.80
CA THR A 285 1.35 6.90 -28.65
C THR A 285 0.85 7.13 -27.23
N GLY A 286 0.91 6.11 -26.38
CA GLY A 286 0.32 6.15 -25.05
C GLY A 286 -1.20 5.98 -25.02
N GLU A 287 -1.85 5.79 -26.17
CA GLU A 287 -3.28 5.53 -26.28
C GLU A 287 -3.59 4.09 -25.85
N SER A 288 -4.50 3.90 -24.88
CA SER A 288 -5.03 2.59 -24.53
C SER A 288 -6.30 2.30 -25.32
N ILE A 289 -6.29 1.21 -26.08
CA ILE A 289 -7.47 0.67 -26.79
C ILE A 289 -8.01 -0.61 -26.12
N LEU A 290 -7.54 -0.90 -24.90
CA LEU A 290 -8.03 -2.02 -24.11
C LEU A 290 -9.49 -1.79 -23.71
N PRO A 291 -10.29 -2.86 -23.56
CA PRO A 291 -11.66 -2.73 -23.09
C PRO A 291 -11.67 -2.12 -21.69
N VAL A 292 -12.53 -1.12 -21.48
CA VAL A 292 -12.83 -0.63 -20.14
C VAL A 292 -13.72 -1.67 -19.46
N LEU A 293 -13.16 -2.39 -18.49
CA LEU A 293 -13.88 -3.43 -17.77
C LEU A 293 -14.96 -2.81 -16.85
N GLY A 294 -16.12 -3.47 -16.75
CA GLY A 294 -17.25 -3.06 -15.93
C GLY A 294 -18.57 -3.07 -16.68
N ALA A 295 -19.69 -2.88 -15.97
CA ALA A 295 -20.99 -2.75 -16.60
C ALA A 295 -21.02 -1.52 -17.51
N ALA A 296 -21.63 -1.65 -18.70
CA ALA A 296 -21.92 -0.53 -19.56
C ALA A 296 -23.06 0.31 -18.95
N ALA A 297 -22.98 1.64 -19.09
CA ALA A 297 -24.07 2.52 -18.70
C ALA A 297 -25.34 2.15 -19.49
N PRO A 298 -26.50 2.01 -18.84
CA PRO A 298 -27.77 1.95 -19.56
C PRO A 298 -27.88 3.19 -20.46
N LYS A 299 -28.24 3.00 -21.74
CA LYS A 299 -28.28 4.09 -22.74
C LYS A 299 -29.21 5.25 -22.37
N ASP A 300 -30.16 5.02 -21.47
CA ASP A 300 -31.21 5.97 -21.10
C ASP A 300 -30.98 6.66 -19.74
N VAL A 301 -29.84 6.43 -19.07
CA VAL A 301 -29.53 7.04 -17.77
C VAL A 301 -28.54 8.19 -17.96
N GLN A 302 -28.91 9.40 -17.49
CA GLN A 302 -27.98 10.52 -17.50
C GLN A 302 -26.77 10.24 -16.59
N PRO A 303 -25.53 10.47 -17.07
CA PRO A 303 -24.35 10.25 -16.25
C PRO A 303 -24.36 11.16 -15.02
N LYS A 304 -24.05 10.59 -13.86
CA LYS A 304 -23.77 11.33 -12.63
C LYS A 304 -22.30 11.65 -12.57
N LYS A 305 -21.95 12.92 -12.36
CA LYS A 305 -20.58 13.42 -12.32
C LYS A 305 -20.14 13.60 -10.86
N ILE A 306 -19.06 12.94 -10.49
CA ILE A 306 -18.50 12.96 -9.14
C ILE A 306 -17.09 13.52 -9.18
N LEU A 307 -16.79 14.50 -8.33
CA LEU A 307 -15.43 14.99 -8.10
C LEU A 307 -14.89 14.38 -6.81
N LEU A 308 -13.79 13.63 -6.88
CA LEU A 308 -13.08 13.12 -5.71
C LEU A 308 -11.82 13.96 -5.46
N LEU A 309 -11.83 14.71 -4.35
CA LEU A 309 -10.68 15.45 -3.86
C LEU A 309 -9.85 14.55 -2.95
N GLY A 310 -8.61 14.27 -3.34
CA GLY A 310 -7.63 13.51 -2.55
C GLY A 310 -7.34 12.10 -3.05
N SER A 311 -6.06 11.71 -2.97
CA SER A 311 -5.53 10.39 -3.37
C SER A 311 -4.83 9.69 -2.20
N GLY A 312 -5.32 9.93 -0.97
CA GLY A 312 -4.80 9.26 0.23
C GLY A 312 -5.25 7.80 0.31
N PHE A 313 -4.78 7.09 1.34
CA PHE A 313 -5.03 5.65 1.55
C PHE A 313 -6.51 5.23 1.47
N VAL A 314 -7.42 6.09 1.92
CA VAL A 314 -8.86 5.78 1.98
C VAL A 314 -9.62 6.06 0.66
N ALA A 315 -8.97 6.72 -0.31
CA ALA A 315 -9.63 7.20 -1.52
C ALA A 315 -9.93 6.07 -2.52
N ARG A 316 -9.08 5.03 -2.57
CA ARG A 316 -9.20 3.94 -3.55
C ARG A 316 -10.47 3.09 -3.34
N PRO A 317 -10.80 2.58 -2.13
CA PRO A 317 -12.04 1.84 -1.93
C PRO A 317 -13.29 2.69 -2.18
N CYS A 318 -13.24 3.99 -1.88
CA CYS A 318 -14.32 4.92 -2.20
C CYS A 318 -14.52 5.04 -3.71
N ALA A 319 -13.45 5.30 -4.46
CA ALA A 319 -13.47 5.39 -5.92
C ALA A 319 -13.99 4.10 -6.56
N GLU A 320 -13.49 2.95 -6.11
CA GLU A 320 -13.95 1.63 -6.57
C GLU A 320 -15.44 1.43 -6.34
N TYR A 321 -15.96 1.76 -5.17
CA TYR A 321 -17.39 1.66 -4.89
C TYR A 321 -18.22 2.56 -5.82
N VAL A 322 -17.83 3.83 -5.96
CA VAL A 322 -18.55 4.82 -6.78
C VAL A 322 -18.63 4.38 -8.24
N VAL A 323 -17.53 3.86 -8.82
CA VAL A 323 -17.52 3.47 -10.25
C VAL A 323 -18.21 2.12 -10.52
N ARG A 324 -18.64 1.37 -9.49
CA ARG A 324 -19.47 0.16 -9.69
C ARG A 324 -20.79 0.49 -10.38
N ASN A 325 -21.37 1.65 -10.07
CA ASN A 325 -22.55 2.12 -10.78
C ASN A 325 -22.11 2.62 -12.18
N PRO A 326 -22.60 2.01 -13.26
CA PRO A 326 -22.14 2.35 -14.60
C PRO A 326 -22.60 3.73 -15.09
N ALA A 327 -23.57 4.36 -14.42
CA ALA A 327 -23.97 5.74 -14.69
C ALA A 327 -22.99 6.78 -14.11
N ASN A 328 -22.07 6.39 -13.22
CA ASN A 328 -21.16 7.31 -12.55
C ASN A 328 -19.90 7.59 -13.40
N GLN A 329 -19.54 8.87 -13.48
CA GLN A 329 -18.28 9.38 -14.04
C GLN A 329 -17.49 10.07 -12.93
N LEU A 330 -16.26 9.63 -12.70
CA LEU A 330 -15.45 10.07 -11.57
C LEU A 330 -14.26 10.91 -12.05
N THR A 331 -14.15 12.14 -11.57
CA THR A 331 -12.97 12.98 -11.73
C THR A 331 -12.13 12.88 -10.47
N ILE A 332 -10.86 12.49 -10.59
CA ILE A 332 -9.93 12.36 -9.46
C ILE A 332 -9.00 13.57 -9.47
N ALA A 333 -8.98 14.32 -8.37
CA ALA A 333 -8.27 15.59 -8.28
C ALA A 333 -7.31 15.62 -7.09
N CYS A 334 -6.05 15.94 -7.38
CA CYS A 334 -4.96 16.10 -6.42
C CYS A 334 -4.02 17.21 -6.87
N ARG A 335 -3.18 17.74 -5.97
CA ARG A 335 -2.15 18.71 -6.36
C ARG A 335 -1.21 18.16 -7.43
N THR A 336 -0.81 16.89 -7.28
CA THR A 336 0.09 16.20 -8.21
C THR A 336 -0.71 15.33 -9.18
N LEU A 337 -0.61 15.58 -10.50
CA LEU A 337 -1.33 14.81 -11.53
C LEU A 337 -1.01 13.31 -11.47
N ALA A 338 0.26 12.95 -11.27
CA ALA A 338 0.69 11.55 -11.17
C ALA A 338 -0.06 10.77 -10.08
N SER A 339 -0.39 11.43 -8.95
CA SER A 339 -1.16 10.82 -7.87
C SER A 339 -2.62 10.55 -8.27
N SER A 340 -3.24 11.46 -9.02
CA SER A 340 -4.57 11.24 -9.59
C SER A 340 -4.58 10.10 -10.62
N VAL A 341 -3.56 10.04 -11.48
CA VAL A 341 -3.41 8.98 -12.49
C VAL A 341 -3.28 7.62 -11.81
N ALA A 342 -2.39 7.51 -10.82
CA ALA A 342 -2.20 6.27 -10.07
C ALA A 342 -3.47 5.81 -9.35
N LEU A 343 -4.22 6.73 -8.72
CA LEU A 343 -5.49 6.38 -8.06
C LEU A 343 -6.56 5.93 -9.06
N GLY A 344 -6.58 6.45 -10.28
CA GLY A 344 -7.53 6.10 -11.34
C GLY A 344 -7.19 4.82 -12.10
N GLU A 345 -5.98 4.28 -11.94
CA GLU A 345 -5.50 3.14 -12.73
C GLU A 345 -6.39 1.90 -12.55
N GLY A 346 -6.84 1.33 -13.66
CA GLY A 346 -7.77 0.19 -13.66
C GLY A 346 -9.23 0.53 -13.33
N LEU A 347 -9.56 1.79 -13.03
CA LEU A 347 -10.94 2.20 -12.73
C LEU A 347 -11.65 2.73 -13.99
N ALA A 348 -12.80 2.14 -14.29
CA ALA A 348 -13.64 2.57 -15.39
C ALA A 348 -14.19 3.99 -15.19
N ARG A 349 -14.33 4.74 -16.29
CA ARG A 349 -14.97 6.07 -16.32
C ARG A 349 -14.33 7.07 -15.35
N THR A 350 -13.01 6.99 -15.19
CA THR A 350 -12.24 7.91 -14.35
C THR A 350 -11.45 8.92 -15.18
N THR A 351 -11.40 10.17 -14.73
CA THR A 351 -10.62 11.25 -15.35
C THR A 351 -9.68 11.87 -14.30
N PRO A 352 -8.35 11.70 -14.41
CA PRO A 352 -7.41 12.30 -13.48
C PRO A 352 -7.12 13.77 -13.85
N ILE A 353 -7.13 14.66 -12.86
CA ILE A 353 -6.75 16.07 -13.00
C ILE A 353 -5.80 16.52 -11.88
N SER A 354 -5.06 17.60 -12.15
CA SER A 354 -4.34 18.36 -11.11
C SER A 354 -5.22 19.51 -10.63
N LEU A 355 -5.37 19.67 -9.31
CA LEU A 355 -6.15 20.73 -8.69
C LEU A 355 -5.54 21.11 -7.33
N ASP A 356 -5.27 22.40 -7.13
CA ASP A 356 -4.98 22.96 -5.81
C ASP A 356 -6.25 23.54 -5.20
N VAL A 357 -6.65 23.02 -4.05
CA VAL A 357 -7.86 23.46 -3.34
C VAL A 357 -7.74 24.87 -2.76
N ASN A 358 -6.53 25.45 -2.76
CA ASN A 358 -6.32 26.85 -2.39
C ASN A 358 -6.56 27.82 -3.56
N ASP A 359 -6.60 27.32 -4.80
CA ASP A 359 -7.05 28.10 -5.96
C ASP A 359 -8.58 28.12 -5.98
N ALA A 360 -9.15 29.17 -5.40
CA ALA A 360 -10.61 29.31 -5.28
C ALA A 360 -11.33 29.25 -6.64
N ALA A 361 -10.76 29.85 -7.70
CA ALA A 361 -11.40 29.88 -9.01
C ALA A 361 -11.42 28.48 -9.64
N ALA A 362 -10.27 27.80 -9.62
CA ALA A 362 -10.17 26.43 -10.13
C ALA A 362 -11.04 25.45 -9.33
N LEU A 363 -11.09 25.61 -8.00
CA LEU A 363 -11.92 24.77 -7.14
C LEU A 363 -13.41 24.96 -7.40
N GLU A 364 -13.87 26.20 -7.54
CA GLU A 364 -15.26 26.53 -7.86
C GLU A 364 -15.67 26.00 -9.24
N GLU A 365 -14.82 26.17 -10.26
CA GLU A 365 -15.05 25.65 -11.61
C GLU A 365 -15.15 24.12 -11.59
N ALA A 366 -14.20 23.45 -10.94
CA ALA A 366 -14.19 22.01 -10.83
C ALA A 366 -15.44 21.51 -10.10
N ILE A 367 -15.78 22.07 -8.93
CA ILE A 367 -16.94 21.62 -8.15
C ILE A 367 -18.25 21.86 -8.91
N GLY A 368 -18.44 23.05 -9.50
CA GLY A 368 -19.67 23.41 -10.22
C GLY A 368 -19.92 22.58 -11.50
N ALA A 369 -18.90 21.86 -12.00
CA ALA A 369 -19.04 20.95 -13.14
C ALA A 369 -19.56 19.54 -12.76
N HIS A 370 -19.73 19.26 -11.46
CA HIS A 370 -20.11 17.95 -10.92
C HIS A 370 -21.39 18.02 -10.07
N ASP A 371 -22.06 16.88 -9.91
CA ASP A 371 -23.29 16.74 -9.12
C ASP A 371 -22.98 16.58 -7.62
N VAL A 372 -21.86 15.93 -7.30
CA VAL A 372 -21.37 15.74 -5.93
C VAL A 372 -19.84 15.85 -5.88
N VAL A 373 -19.32 16.46 -4.80
CA VAL A 373 -17.90 16.45 -4.47
C VAL A 373 -17.66 15.63 -3.20
N ILE A 374 -16.73 14.67 -3.29
CA ILE A 374 -16.23 13.89 -2.17
C ILE A 374 -14.93 14.53 -1.68
N SER A 375 -14.88 14.93 -0.41
CA SER A 375 -13.71 15.57 0.21
C SER A 375 -12.97 14.60 1.12
N LEU A 376 -11.95 13.92 0.59
CA LEU A 376 -11.01 13.04 1.33
C LEU A 376 -9.63 13.70 1.52
N ILE A 377 -9.63 15.03 1.64
CA ILE A 377 -8.46 15.88 1.94
C ILE A 377 -8.46 16.30 3.42
N PRO A 378 -7.40 16.94 3.95
CA PRO A 378 -7.36 17.40 5.33
C PRO A 378 -8.57 18.28 5.71
N TYR A 379 -9.13 18.04 6.90
CA TYR A 379 -10.38 18.67 7.35
C TYR A 379 -10.34 20.21 7.40
N THR A 380 -9.15 20.81 7.43
CA THR A 380 -8.95 22.26 7.40
C THR A 380 -9.47 22.89 6.10
N TYR A 381 -9.59 22.11 5.02
CA TYR A 381 -10.07 22.59 3.72
C TYR A 381 -11.59 22.43 3.52
N HIS A 382 -12.31 21.71 4.38
CA HIS A 382 -13.73 21.38 4.17
C HIS A 382 -14.62 22.61 4.08
N ALA A 383 -14.36 23.64 4.88
CA ALA A 383 -15.13 24.89 4.81
C ALA A 383 -14.94 25.61 3.45
N LEU A 384 -13.78 25.50 2.81
CA LEU A 384 -13.54 26.05 1.47
C LEU A 384 -14.31 25.25 0.41
N VAL A 385 -14.24 23.91 0.50
CA VAL A 385 -14.99 23.01 -0.40
C VAL A 385 -16.49 23.26 -0.31
N ILE A 386 -17.05 23.36 0.90
CA ILE A 386 -18.48 23.61 1.09
C ILE A 386 -18.89 24.97 0.53
N LYS A 387 -18.09 26.03 0.72
CA LYS A 387 -18.37 27.34 0.12
C LYS A 387 -18.42 27.30 -1.41
N ALA A 388 -17.46 26.61 -2.03
CA ALA A 388 -17.45 26.40 -3.48
C ALA A 388 -18.65 25.55 -3.94
N ALA A 389 -19.03 24.53 -3.18
CA ALA A 389 -20.18 23.68 -3.45
C ALA A 389 -21.52 24.43 -3.32
N ILE A 390 -21.67 25.32 -2.34
CA ILE A 390 -22.83 26.22 -2.21
C ILE A 390 -22.98 27.08 -3.49
N LYS A 391 -21.88 27.63 -4.00
CA LYS A 391 -21.88 28.43 -5.24
C LYS A 391 -22.22 27.60 -6.47
N GLY A 392 -21.68 26.37 -6.55
CA GLY A 392 -21.94 25.43 -7.65
C GLY A 392 -23.27 24.70 -7.58
N LYS A 393 -23.99 24.80 -6.45
CA LYS A 393 -25.15 23.95 -6.10
C LYS A 393 -24.83 22.45 -6.20
N THR A 394 -23.63 22.08 -5.76
CA THR A 394 -23.09 20.73 -5.80
C THR A 394 -23.21 20.10 -4.40
N HIS A 395 -23.60 18.83 -4.31
CA HIS A 395 -23.64 18.13 -3.03
C HIS A 395 -22.23 17.83 -2.50
N VAL A 396 -22.09 17.59 -1.20
CA VAL A 396 -20.79 17.32 -0.57
C VAL A 396 -20.87 16.06 0.30
N VAL A 397 -19.85 15.21 0.21
CA VAL A 397 -19.65 14.07 1.12
C VAL A 397 -18.26 14.14 1.75
N THR A 398 -18.16 13.99 3.08
CA THR A 398 -16.88 13.97 3.81
C THR A 398 -16.88 12.87 4.88
N THR A 399 -15.69 12.39 5.26
CA THR A 399 -15.50 11.40 6.33
C THR A 399 -15.01 12.02 7.63
N SER A 400 -15.14 13.35 7.77
CA SER A 400 -14.60 14.12 8.88
C SER A 400 -15.69 14.63 9.81
N TYR A 401 -15.30 14.92 11.05
CA TYR A 401 -16.14 15.62 12.03
C TYR A 401 -16.67 16.95 11.49
N VAL A 402 -17.91 17.27 11.81
CA VAL A 402 -18.52 18.57 11.51
C VAL A 402 -17.93 19.64 12.44
N SER A 403 -16.98 20.42 11.90
CA SER A 403 -16.38 21.55 12.61
C SER A 403 -17.37 22.72 12.80
N GLN A 404 -17.06 23.62 13.72
CA GLN A 404 -17.84 24.85 13.91
C GLN A 404 -17.97 25.67 12.61
N SER A 405 -16.89 25.80 11.85
CA SER A 405 -16.88 26.50 10.57
C SER A 405 -17.73 25.83 9.49
N MET A 406 -17.96 24.51 9.58
CA MET A 406 -18.90 23.80 8.72
C MET A 406 -20.35 24.03 9.17
N ARG A 407 -20.63 24.01 10.49
CA ARG A 407 -21.97 24.28 11.05
C ARG A 407 -22.48 25.67 10.68
N GLU A 408 -21.60 26.67 10.65
CA GLU A 408 -21.92 28.05 10.26
C GLU A 408 -22.40 28.18 8.80
N LEU A 409 -22.17 27.16 7.96
CA LEU A 409 -22.60 27.11 6.56
C LEU A 409 -23.94 26.38 6.35
N ASP A 410 -24.57 25.88 7.43
CA ASP A 410 -25.79 25.06 7.34
C ASP A 410 -26.96 25.78 6.66
N GLU A 411 -27.28 27.00 7.09
CA GLU A 411 -28.36 27.78 6.46
C GLU A 411 -28.07 28.10 4.99
N GLN A 412 -26.82 28.43 4.65
CA GLN A 412 -26.43 28.67 3.25
C GLN A 412 -26.53 27.39 2.39
N ALA A 413 -26.19 26.23 2.96
CA ALA A 413 -26.36 24.93 2.29
C ALA A 413 -27.85 24.60 2.07
N LYS A 414 -28.73 24.92 3.04
CA LYS A 414 -30.19 24.78 2.89
C LYS A 414 -30.74 25.69 1.80
N GLU A 415 -30.34 26.97 1.79
CA GLU A 415 -30.75 27.95 0.79
C GLU A 415 -30.29 27.56 -0.63
N ALA A 416 -29.08 27.00 -0.75
CA ALA A 416 -28.56 26.48 -2.01
C ALA A 416 -29.23 25.17 -2.47
N GLY A 417 -29.98 24.51 -1.58
CA GLY A 417 -30.64 23.23 -1.86
C GLY A 417 -29.69 22.05 -1.94
N ILE A 418 -28.54 22.11 -1.27
CA ILE A 418 -27.52 21.05 -1.31
C ILE A 418 -27.48 20.22 -0.03
N VAL A 419 -27.18 18.93 -0.18
CA VAL A 419 -26.83 18.03 0.93
C VAL A 419 -25.32 18.11 1.18
N VAL A 420 -24.93 18.31 2.44
CA VAL A 420 -23.54 18.19 2.91
C VAL A 420 -23.49 17.08 3.94
N MET A 421 -23.21 15.84 3.50
CA MET A 421 -23.13 14.66 4.35
C MET A 421 -21.71 14.50 4.91
N ASN A 422 -21.58 14.40 6.23
CA ASN A 422 -20.29 14.32 6.92
C ASN A 422 -20.26 13.10 7.83
N GLU A 423 -19.14 12.91 8.54
CA GLU A 423 -19.04 11.89 9.60
C GLU A 423 -19.46 10.50 9.11
N ILE A 424 -19.04 10.13 7.89
CA ILE A 424 -19.37 8.84 7.27
C ILE A 424 -18.15 8.06 6.80
N GLY A 425 -17.17 7.89 7.69
CA GLY A 425 -16.06 6.95 7.55
C GLY A 425 -16.19 5.76 8.51
N LEU A 426 -15.14 5.50 9.30
CA LEU A 426 -15.12 4.51 10.38
C LEU A 426 -15.51 5.15 11.73
N ASP A 427 -14.69 6.11 12.17
CA ASP A 427 -14.83 6.88 13.41
C ASP A 427 -14.30 8.31 13.10
N PRO A 428 -15.16 9.27 12.72
CA PRO A 428 -16.62 9.20 12.77
C PRO A 428 -17.26 8.52 11.54
N GLY A 429 -18.26 7.66 11.74
CA GLY A 429 -19.02 6.98 10.69
C GLY A 429 -19.75 5.73 11.15
N ILE A 430 -19.23 4.55 10.83
CA ILE A 430 -19.78 3.25 11.26
C ILE A 430 -20.10 3.25 12.75
N ASP A 431 -19.26 3.89 13.56
CA ASP A 431 -19.48 4.04 14.99
C ASP A 431 -20.80 4.76 15.32
N HIS A 432 -21.17 5.84 14.62
CA HIS A 432 -22.45 6.51 14.79
C HIS A 432 -23.62 5.61 14.38
N LEU A 433 -23.49 4.91 13.25
CA LEU A 433 -24.57 4.09 12.69
C LEU A 433 -25.06 3.05 13.69
N TYR A 434 -24.15 2.25 14.23
CA TYR A 434 -24.49 1.20 15.17
C TYR A 434 -24.75 1.71 16.59
N ALA A 435 -24.22 2.89 16.96
CA ALA A 435 -24.61 3.53 18.21
C ALA A 435 -26.07 3.95 18.17
N VAL A 436 -26.48 4.69 17.14
CA VAL A 436 -27.86 5.15 16.94
C VAL A 436 -28.82 3.98 16.79
N LYS A 437 -28.46 2.93 16.02
CA LYS A 437 -29.27 1.72 15.86
C LYS A 437 -29.65 1.11 17.21
N ILE A 438 -28.66 0.83 18.06
CA ILE A 438 -28.90 0.15 19.34
C ILE A 438 -29.65 1.05 20.32
N ILE A 439 -29.30 2.34 20.38
CA ILE A 439 -29.99 3.30 21.24
C ILE A 439 -31.47 3.39 20.87
N ASP A 440 -31.78 3.52 19.58
CA ASP A 440 -33.16 3.55 19.07
C ASP A 440 -33.92 2.27 19.40
N GLU A 441 -33.32 1.08 19.17
CA GLU A 441 -33.92 -0.21 19.49
C GLU A 441 -34.21 -0.39 20.98
N VAL A 442 -33.32 0.11 21.85
CA VAL A 442 -33.47 0.08 23.31
C VAL A 442 -34.61 1.00 23.74
N HIS A 443 -34.60 2.26 23.28
CA HIS A 443 -35.64 3.24 23.61
C HIS A 443 -37.02 2.81 23.10
N ALA A 444 -37.11 2.22 21.91
CA ALA A 444 -38.35 1.70 21.35
C ALA A 444 -38.98 0.59 22.21
N GLN A 445 -38.17 -0.13 22.97
CA GLN A 445 -38.61 -1.17 23.92
C GLN A 445 -38.79 -0.63 25.35
N GLY A 446 -38.65 0.68 25.57
CA GLY A 446 -38.78 1.33 26.87
C GLY A 446 -37.56 1.19 27.78
N GLY A 447 -36.43 0.72 27.27
CA GLY A 447 -35.17 0.65 28.00
C GLY A 447 -34.48 2.01 28.12
N LYS A 448 -33.51 2.10 29.02
CA LYS A 448 -32.73 3.33 29.29
C LYS A 448 -31.23 3.07 29.18
N ILE A 449 -30.51 3.92 28.46
CA ILE A 449 -29.06 3.81 28.31
C ILE A 449 -28.39 4.43 29.54
N LYS A 450 -27.93 3.62 30.48
CA LYS A 450 -27.22 4.08 31.69
C LYS A 450 -25.77 4.46 31.42
N SER A 451 -25.10 3.71 30.55
CA SER A 451 -23.71 3.92 30.16
C SER A 451 -23.54 3.65 28.67
N PHE A 452 -22.80 4.52 27.99
CA PHE A 452 -22.34 4.35 26.63
C PHE A 452 -20.82 4.50 26.56
N LEU A 453 -20.15 3.43 26.16
CA LEU A 453 -18.72 3.39 25.88
C LEU A 453 -18.51 3.02 24.41
N SER A 454 -17.65 3.75 23.71
CA SER A 454 -17.27 3.46 22.34
C SER A 454 -15.76 3.61 22.16
N TYR A 455 -15.10 2.54 21.73
CA TYR A 455 -13.66 2.53 21.56
C TYR A 455 -13.28 1.97 20.20
N CYS A 456 -12.49 2.74 19.44
CA CYS A 456 -12.02 2.39 18.10
C CYS A 456 -10.50 2.42 18.01
N GLY A 457 -9.90 1.52 17.23
CA GLY A 457 -8.49 1.54 16.90
C GLY A 457 -8.19 0.94 15.53
N GLY A 458 -7.48 1.70 14.70
CA GLY A 458 -6.74 1.17 13.55
C GLY A 458 -5.31 0.87 13.97
N LEU A 459 -4.93 -0.40 13.93
CA LEU A 459 -3.69 -0.95 14.50
C LEU A 459 -3.06 -1.92 13.50
N PRO A 460 -1.78 -2.28 13.61
CA PRO A 460 -1.28 -3.48 12.93
C PRO A 460 -2.00 -4.72 13.47
N ALA A 461 -2.12 -5.77 12.66
CA ALA A 461 -2.48 -7.07 13.19
C ALA A 461 -1.46 -7.53 14.26
N PRO A 462 -1.84 -8.36 15.24
CA PRO A 462 -0.93 -8.76 16.33
C PRO A 462 0.41 -9.34 15.85
N GLU A 463 0.39 -10.10 14.75
CA GLU A 463 1.58 -10.67 14.11
C GLU A 463 2.52 -9.61 13.50
N ALA A 464 2.00 -8.43 13.14
CA ALA A 464 2.72 -7.31 12.53
C ALA A 464 3.02 -6.18 13.55
N SER A 465 2.70 -6.36 14.83
CA SER A 465 2.83 -5.31 15.85
C SER A 465 4.20 -5.30 16.56
N ASN A 466 5.21 -5.98 16.02
CA ASN A 466 6.51 -6.16 16.69
C ASN A 466 7.45 -4.94 16.52
N ASN A 467 7.04 -3.78 17.00
CA ASN A 467 7.85 -2.57 17.07
C ASN A 467 7.64 -1.83 18.41
N PRO A 468 8.46 -0.83 18.78
CA PRO A 468 8.39 -0.18 20.09
C PRO A 468 7.03 0.39 20.51
N LEU A 469 6.20 0.78 19.54
CA LEU A 469 4.87 1.33 19.77
C LEU A 469 3.76 0.29 19.60
N GLY A 470 4.04 -0.88 19.03
CA GLY A 470 2.98 -1.77 18.55
C GLY A 470 2.06 -1.07 17.54
N TYR A 471 2.60 -0.15 16.75
CA TYR A 471 1.81 0.71 15.86
C TYR A 471 2.49 0.85 14.50
N LYS A 472 1.71 0.87 13.43
CA LYS A 472 2.18 1.15 12.07
C LYS A 472 1.24 2.17 11.42
N PHE A 473 1.81 3.05 10.61
CA PHE A 473 1.05 4.17 10.04
C PHE A 473 0.28 3.73 8.79
N SER A 474 -1.04 3.63 8.90
CA SER A 474 -1.98 3.47 7.77
C SER A 474 -2.65 4.79 7.35
N TRP A 475 -2.31 5.88 8.03
CA TRP A 475 -2.78 7.25 7.77
C TRP A 475 -1.75 8.26 8.31
N SER A 476 -2.05 9.56 8.24
CA SER A 476 -1.10 10.63 8.59
C SER A 476 -0.48 10.47 9.99
N SER A 477 0.84 10.24 10.04
CA SER A 477 1.62 10.12 11.28
C SER A 477 1.52 11.35 12.19
N ARG A 478 1.60 12.54 11.58
CA ARG A 478 1.42 13.82 12.25
C ARG A 478 0.04 13.93 12.91
N GLY A 479 -1.01 13.49 12.21
CA GLY A 479 -2.36 13.42 12.73
C GLY A 479 -2.48 12.47 13.94
N VAL A 480 -1.83 11.29 13.87
CA VAL A 480 -1.77 10.33 14.99
C VAL A 480 -1.14 10.98 16.21
N LEU A 481 0.06 11.56 16.06
CA LEU A 481 0.83 12.09 17.19
C LEU A 481 0.17 13.33 17.81
N LEU A 482 -0.39 14.23 17.00
CA LEU A 482 -1.13 15.38 17.52
C LEU A 482 -2.41 14.96 18.25
N ALA A 483 -3.07 13.89 17.83
CA ALA A 483 -4.25 13.40 18.51
C ALA A 483 -3.96 12.98 19.97
N LEU A 484 -2.72 12.58 20.27
CA LEU A 484 -2.27 12.19 21.62
C LEU A 484 -2.08 13.38 22.56
N LEU A 485 -2.05 14.62 22.02
CA LEU A 485 -1.97 15.86 22.79
C LEU A 485 -3.33 16.54 22.99
N ASN A 486 -4.41 15.98 22.45
CA ASN A 486 -5.74 16.54 22.63
C ASN A 486 -6.19 16.38 24.09
N SER A 487 -6.84 17.41 24.64
CA SER A 487 -7.63 17.22 25.85
C SER A 487 -8.81 16.29 25.58
N ALA A 488 -9.21 15.52 26.59
CA ALA A 488 -10.44 14.75 26.54
C ALA A 488 -11.49 15.30 27.51
N SER A 489 -12.76 15.28 27.12
CA SER A 489 -13.91 15.61 27.97
C SER A 489 -14.99 14.56 27.80
N TYR A 490 -15.63 14.13 28.87
CA TYR A 490 -16.63 13.06 28.84
C TYR A 490 -17.58 13.15 30.03
N ILE A 491 -18.62 12.32 30.04
CA ILE A 491 -19.59 12.25 31.14
C ILE A 491 -19.30 10.99 31.95
N GLN A 492 -19.21 11.13 33.27
CA GLN A 492 -19.05 10.02 34.19
C GLN A 492 -19.76 10.34 35.50
N ASN A 493 -20.52 9.39 36.04
CA ASN A 493 -21.37 9.59 37.22
C ASN A 493 -22.32 10.81 37.08
N SER A 494 -22.85 11.03 35.87
CA SER A 494 -23.67 12.18 35.48
C SER A 494 -22.98 13.54 35.49
N GLU A 495 -21.68 13.62 35.80
CA GLU A 495 -20.89 14.85 35.82
C GLU A 495 -19.92 14.93 34.64
N LYS A 496 -19.58 16.15 34.23
CA LYS A 496 -18.55 16.38 33.20
C LYS A 496 -17.17 16.19 33.82
N ALA A 497 -16.40 15.25 33.26
CA ALA A 497 -14.98 15.07 33.57
C ALA A 497 -14.13 15.59 32.40
N SER A 498 -12.90 16.02 32.70
CA SER A 498 -11.93 16.50 31.71
C SER A 498 -10.52 16.04 32.06
N ILE A 499 -9.75 15.67 31.04
CA ILE A 499 -8.34 15.26 31.14
C ILE A 499 -7.52 16.21 30.25
N PRO A 500 -6.55 16.95 30.80
CA PRO A 500 -5.62 17.74 30.01
C PRO A 500 -4.81 16.86 29.05
N GLY A 501 -4.50 17.36 27.85
CA GLY A 501 -3.76 16.59 26.85
C GLY A 501 -2.40 16.08 27.33
N SER A 502 -1.71 16.83 28.19
CA SER A 502 -0.44 16.45 28.82
C SER A 502 -0.54 15.23 29.74
N GLU A 503 -1.75 14.88 30.18
CA GLU A 503 -2.03 13.77 31.08
C GLU A 503 -2.78 12.63 30.38
N LEU A 504 -3.20 12.79 29.12
CA LEU A 504 -4.09 11.84 28.45
C LEU A 504 -3.57 10.39 28.48
N MET A 505 -2.27 10.19 28.21
CA MET A 505 -1.66 8.86 28.17
C MET A 505 -1.58 8.19 29.55
N THR A 506 -1.54 8.93 30.65
CA THR A 506 -1.50 8.33 32.00
C THR A 506 -2.86 7.80 32.44
N HIS A 507 -3.93 8.21 31.75
CA HIS A 507 -5.30 7.74 31.97
C HIS A 507 -5.67 6.53 31.10
N ALA A 508 -4.75 6.03 30.26
CA ALA A 508 -4.99 4.81 29.50
C ALA A 508 -5.13 3.59 30.43
N LYS A 509 -6.14 2.76 30.20
CA LYS A 509 -6.45 1.58 31.01
C LYS A 509 -6.60 0.34 30.15
N PRO A 510 -6.25 -0.86 30.62
CA PRO A 510 -6.57 -2.10 29.93
C PRO A 510 -8.07 -2.18 29.58
N TYR A 511 -8.39 -2.57 28.36
CA TYR A 511 -9.76 -2.70 27.88
C TYR A 511 -9.98 -4.07 27.25
N PHE A 512 -10.85 -4.86 27.86
CA PHE A 512 -11.11 -6.23 27.44
C PHE A 512 -12.23 -6.29 26.39
N ILE A 513 -11.91 -6.92 25.25
CA ILE A 513 -12.86 -7.31 24.19
C ILE A 513 -12.88 -8.83 24.07
N THR A 514 -11.72 -9.43 23.81
CA THR A 514 -11.50 -10.89 23.69
C THR A 514 -10.09 -11.22 24.22
N PRO A 515 -9.83 -12.42 24.75
CA PRO A 515 -8.50 -12.81 25.24
C PRO A 515 -7.39 -12.77 24.18
N ALA A 516 -7.73 -12.69 22.88
CA ALA A 516 -6.76 -12.59 21.79
C ALA A 516 -5.98 -11.26 21.77
N TYR A 517 -6.48 -10.21 22.42
CA TYR A 517 -5.90 -8.86 22.31
C TYR A 517 -5.53 -8.26 23.67
N ALA A 518 -4.37 -7.60 23.70
CA ALA A 518 -3.89 -6.82 24.83
C ALA A 518 -4.13 -5.32 24.61
N PHE A 519 -5.39 -4.91 24.56
CA PHE A 519 -5.75 -3.51 24.32
C PHE A 519 -5.68 -2.66 25.59
N VAL A 520 -5.29 -1.40 25.38
CA VAL A 520 -5.47 -0.29 26.30
C VAL A 520 -6.33 0.77 25.62
N ALA A 521 -7.13 1.47 26.41
CA ALA A 521 -8.08 2.47 25.95
C ALA A 521 -7.93 3.78 26.72
N TYR A 522 -8.07 4.89 26.02
CA TYR A 522 -8.13 6.24 26.61
C TYR A 522 -9.24 7.06 25.95
N PRO A 523 -9.90 7.98 26.68
CA PRO A 523 -10.89 8.89 26.11
C PRO A 523 -10.30 9.74 24.98
N ASN A 524 -11.09 10.15 23.99
CA ASN A 524 -10.61 10.94 22.85
C ASN A 524 -11.53 12.15 22.61
N ARG A 525 -10.94 13.35 22.46
CA ARG A 525 -11.65 14.63 22.21
C ARG A 525 -12.80 14.84 23.20
N ASP A 526 -13.89 15.49 22.77
CA ASP A 526 -15.06 15.77 23.60
C ASP A 526 -16.19 14.79 23.29
N SER A 527 -16.50 13.92 24.26
CA SER A 527 -17.63 12.99 24.23
C SER A 527 -18.93 13.60 24.78
N THR A 528 -18.87 14.77 25.43
CA THR A 528 -20.04 15.35 26.11
C THR A 528 -21.23 15.66 25.19
N PRO A 529 -21.04 16.11 23.93
CA PRO A 529 -22.17 16.41 23.06
C PRO A 529 -22.97 15.17 22.64
N PHE A 530 -22.37 13.98 22.66
CA PHE A 530 -23.04 12.74 22.26
C PHE A 530 -24.19 12.34 23.17
N ARG A 531 -24.25 12.87 24.41
CA ARG A 531 -25.43 12.69 25.28
C ARG A 531 -26.68 13.32 24.66
N GLU A 532 -26.52 14.47 24.01
CA GLU A 532 -27.58 15.18 23.32
C GLU A 532 -27.76 14.64 21.89
N TRP A 533 -26.67 14.49 21.14
CA TRP A 533 -26.74 14.08 19.72
C TRP A 533 -27.32 12.68 19.53
N TYR A 534 -27.08 11.75 20.46
CA TYR A 534 -27.70 10.41 20.44
C TYR A 534 -28.98 10.34 21.26
N ASN A 535 -29.49 11.45 21.78
CA ASN A 535 -30.72 11.51 22.57
C ASN A 535 -30.72 10.54 23.77
N ILE A 536 -29.62 10.49 24.54
CA ILE A 536 -29.49 9.67 25.76
C ILE A 536 -29.33 10.53 27.02
N PRO A 537 -30.28 11.46 27.32
CA PRO A 537 -30.18 12.33 28.50
C PRO A 537 -30.12 11.55 29.81
N GLU A 538 -30.57 10.29 29.84
CA GLU A 538 -30.53 9.40 30.99
C GLU A 538 -29.16 8.75 31.24
N ALA A 539 -28.21 8.87 30.31
CA ALA A 539 -26.89 8.29 30.45
C ALA A 539 -26.05 9.01 31.52
N GLU A 540 -25.56 8.22 32.47
CA GLU A 540 -24.66 8.66 33.54
C GLU A 540 -23.18 8.60 33.10
N THR A 541 -22.88 7.79 32.08
CA THR A 541 -21.55 7.66 31.50
C THR A 541 -21.62 7.72 29.98
N VAL A 542 -20.83 8.60 29.36
CA VAL A 542 -20.74 8.77 27.90
C VAL A 542 -19.28 9.00 27.54
N ILE A 543 -18.61 7.98 27.00
CA ILE A 543 -17.18 8.02 26.67
C ILE A 543 -16.97 7.44 25.27
N ARG A 544 -16.40 8.26 24.38
CA ARG A 544 -15.77 7.83 23.13
C ARG A 544 -14.26 7.89 23.30
N GLY A 545 -13.54 6.92 22.74
CA GLY A 545 -12.11 6.80 22.96
C GLY A 545 -11.39 5.98 21.93
N THR A 546 -10.09 5.83 22.14
CA THR A 546 -9.18 5.18 21.19
C THR A 546 -8.51 3.97 21.81
N LEU A 547 -8.41 2.88 21.03
CA LEU A 547 -7.69 1.66 21.37
C LEU A 547 -6.25 1.72 20.86
N ARG A 548 -5.33 1.19 21.67
CA ARG A 548 -3.93 0.89 21.32
C ARG A 548 -3.53 -0.44 21.95
N TYR A 549 -2.40 -1.00 21.52
CA TYR A 549 -1.79 -2.11 22.25
C TYR A 549 -1.07 -1.63 23.51
N GLN A 550 -0.96 -2.53 24.49
CA GLN A 550 -0.20 -2.31 25.71
C GLN A 550 1.22 -1.78 25.44
N GLY A 551 1.73 -0.92 26.30
CA GLY A 551 3.06 -0.31 26.17
C GLY A 551 3.12 0.93 25.26
N PHE A 552 2.10 1.18 24.44
CA PHE A 552 2.01 2.39 23.61
C PHE A 552 1.93 3.67 24.46
N PRO A 553 0.99 3.81 25.42
CA PRO A 553 0.83 5.06 26.18
C PRO A 553 2.08 5.47 26.95
N GLU A 554 2.77 4.50 27.56
CA GLU A 554 3.98 4.72 28.35
C GLU A 554 5.14 5.23 27.46
N PHE A 555 5.26 4.69 26.25
CA PHE A 555 6.28 5.13 25.30
C PHE A 555 6.01 6.57 24.82
N ILE A 556 4.76 6.89 24.49
CA ILE A 556 4.35 8.24 24.09
C ILE A 556 4.53 9.24 25.23
N ALA A 557 4.19 8.86 26.47
CA ALA A 557 4.37 9.74 27.63
C ALA A 557 5.84 10.16 27.79
N VAL A 558 6.78 9.26 27.51
CA VAL A 558 8.22 9.56 27.52
C VAL A 558 8.58 10.51 26.38
N LEU A 559 8.12 10.26 25.14
CA LEU A 559 8.37 11.18 24.02
C LEU A 559 7.83 12.59 24.27
N VAL A 560 6.67 12.72 24.93
CA VAL A 560 6.11 14.01 25.36
C VAL A 560 7.06 14.70 26.35
N LYS A 561 7.56 13.97 27.36
CA LYS A 561 8.53 14.53 28.33
C LYS A 561 9.86 14.90 27.71
N MET A 562 10.27 14.21 26.65
CA MET A 562 11.47 14.54 25.88
C MET A 562 11.29 15.77 24.97
N GLY A 563 10.07 16.29 24.79
CA GLY A 563 9.77 17.44 23.93
C GLY A 563 9.62 17.11 22.44
N TRP A 564 9.57 15.83 22.07
CA TRP A 564 9.57 15.41 20.67
C TRP A 564 8.25 15.63 19.93
N LEU A 565 7.15 15.87 20.65
CA LEU A 565 5.85 16.16 20.04
C LEU A 565 5.61 17.67 19.84
N ASP A 566 6.66 18.48 19.94
CA ASP A 566 6.61 19.92 19.72
C ASP A 566 6.59 20.27 18.21
N GLY A 567 5.50 20.91 17.79
CA GLY A 567 5.29 21.36 16.41
C GLY A 567 5.79 22.79 16.12
N GLU A 568 6.39 23.48 17.08
CA GLU A 568 6.95 24.82 16.87
C GLU A 568 8.29 24.78 16.14
N SER A 569 8.50 25.74 15.23
CA SER A 569 9.75 25.87 14.48
C SER A 569 10.94 26.13 15.41
N LYS A 570 12.07 25.47 15.16
CA LYS A 570 13.31 25.59 15.94
C LYS A 570 14.45 26.07 15.05
N GLU A 571 14.96 27.28 15.28
CA GLU A 571 16.05 27.87 14.48
C GLU A 571 17.35 27.04 14.51
N TRP A 572 17.59 26.32 15.60
CA TRP A 572 18.79 25.50 15.76
C TRP A 572 18.68 24.14 15.04
N LEU A 573 17.50 23.72 14.60
CA LEU A 573 17.26 22.40 14.02
C LEU A 573 17.64 22.38 12.54
N ASN A 574 18.67 21.61 12.19
CA ASN A 574 19.17 21.49 10.82
C ASN A 574 19.88 20.14 10.58
N ASP A 575 20.06 19.75 9.32
CA ASP A 575 20.59 18.44 8.91
C ASP A 575 22.08 18.21 9.25
N SER A 576 22.80 19.23 9.73
CA SER A 576 24.18 19.04 10.19
C SER A 576 24.26 18.33 11.55
N LEU A 577 23.16 18.25 12.29
CA LEU A 577 23.07 17.59 13.59
C LEU A 577 22.86 16.09 13.45
N THR A 578 23.24 15.35 14.49
CA THR A 578 22.88 13.95 14.69
C THR A 578 21.58 13.84 15.49
N TRP A 579 20.90 12.69 15.42
CA TRP A 579 19.71 12.42 16.24
C TRP A 579 20.00 12.59 17.74
N GLY A 580 21.15 12.13 18.23
CA GLY A 580 21.58 12.32 19.61
C GLY A 580 21.77 13.79 19.99
N GLU A 581 22.34 14.62 19.12
CA GLU A 581 22.50 16.07 19.35
C GLU A 581 21.16 16.81 19.34
N VAL A 582 20.21 16.41 18.48
CA VAL A 582 18.86 16.96 18.49
C VAL A 582 18.13 16.57 19.77
N THR A 583 18.20 15.29 20.17
CA THR A 583 17.63 14.80 21.44
C THR A 583 18.24 15.51 22.64
N GLN A 584 19.55 15.73 22.64
CA GLN A 584 20.24 16.49 23.68
C GLN A 584 19.62 17.89 23.82
N LYS A 585 19.51 18.62 22.71
CA LYS A 585 18.98 19.98 22.68
C LYS A 585 17.50 20.03 23.06
N ALA A 586 16.69 19.09 22.59
CA ALA A 586 15.25 19.02 22.90
C ALA A 586 14.99 18.86 24.40
N MET A 587 15.79 18.04 25.09
CA MET A 587 15.62 17.77 26.53
C MET A 587 16.45 18.68 27.45
N GLY A 588 17.35 19.50 26.89
CA GLY A 588 18.34 20.25 27.66
C GLY A 588 19.37 19.37 28.39
N ALA A 589 19.79 18.26 27.79
CA ALA A 589 20.80 17.36 28.36
C ALA A 589 22.23 17.94 28.22
N ASN A 590 23.13 17.51 29.12
CA ASN A 590 24.51 18.00 29.18
C ASN A 590 25.41 17.47 28.04
N SER A 591 25.08 16.31 27.48
CA SER A 591 25.89 15.62 26.46
C SER A 591 25.00 14.83 25.51
N ALA A 592 25.44 14.68 24.27
CA ALA A 592 24.80 13.88 23.22
C ALA A 592 25.21 12.40 23.22
N ASP A 593 26.09 11.97 24.14
CA ASP A 593 26.42 10.54 24.26
C ASP A 593 25.23 9.73 24.79
N GLU A 594 25.07 8.53 24.25
CA GLU A 594 23.91 7.67 24.53
C GLU A 594 23.68 7.45 26.03
N LYS A 595 24.76 7.24 26.80
CA LYS A 595 24.65 6.98 28.25
C LYS A 595 24.08 8.19 28.98
N SER A 596 24.62 9.38 28.72
CA SER A 596 24.11 10.63 29.29
C SER A 596 22.66 10.91 28.89
N LEU A 597 22.29 10.64 27.64
CA LEU A 597 20.91 10.81 27.18
C LEU A 597 19.96 9.85 27.91
N VAL A 598 20.32 8.58 28.07
CA VAL A 598 19.52 7.59 28.80
C VAL A 598 19.36 7.97 30.29
N GLU A 599 20.43 8.46 30.93
CA GLU A 599 20.38 8.94 32.31
C GLU A 599 19.47 10.17 32.45
N HIS A 600 19.52 11.10 31.49
CA HIS A 600 18.64 12.27 31.49
C HIS A 600 17.18 11.93 31.22
N VAL A 601 16.89 11.04 30.27
CA VAL A 601 15.52 10.52 30.05
C VAL A 601 14.97 9.91 31.34
N ALA A 602 15.80 9.17 32.08
CA ALA A 602 15.42 8.57 33.35
C ALA A 602 15.16 9.59 34.48
N SER A 603 15.68 10.81 34.38
CA SER A 603 15.45 11.87 35.38
C SER A 603 14.19 12.70 35.09
N ILE A 604 13.76 12.79 33.83
CA ILE A 604 12.61 13.61 33.41
C ILE A 604 11.31 12.81 33.19
N ALA A 605 11.41 11.48 32.99
CA ALA A 605 10.28 10.61 32.72
C ALA A 605 9.99 9.63 33.86
N ASN A 606 8.71 9.32 34.05
CA ASN A 606 8.25 8.32 35.01
C ASN A 606 8.05 6.97 34.32
N PHE A 607 8.51 5.90 34.95
CA PHE A 607 8.39 4.53 34.43
C PHE A 607 7.60 3.66 35.40
N PRO A 608 6.64 2.85 34.92
CA PRO A 608 5.88 1.95 35.79
C PRO A 608 6.74 0.86 36.47
N SER A 609 7.82 0.45 35.82
CA SER A 609 8.75 -0.56 36.34
C SER A 609 10.13 -0.46 35.70
N ALA A 610 11.12 -1.14 36.28
CA ALA A 610 12.46 -1.26 35.68
C ALA A 610 12.43 -1.97 34.31
N THR A 611 11.52 -2.93 34.14
CA THR A 611 11.29 -3.63 32.86
C THR A 611 10.77 -2.65 31.81
N GLU A 612 9.77 -1.83 32.15
CA GLU A 612 9.24 -0.82 31.23
C GLU A 612 10.28 0.24 30.88
N ARG A 613 11.08 0.68 31.86
CA ARG A 613 12.22 1.57 31.59
C ARG A 613 13.17 0.96 30.56
N SER A 614 13.49 -0.32 30.70
CA SER A 614 14.39 -1.02 29.77
C SER A 614 13.77 -1.17 28.38
N ARG A 615 12.48 -1.54 28.30
CA ARG A 615 11.72 -1.66 27.04
C ARG A 615 11.67 -0.33 26.29
N ILE A 616 11.29 0.75 26.96
CA ILE A 616 11.20 2.09 26.35
C ILE A 616 12.59 2.57 25.92
N THR A 617 13.61 2.39 26.77
CA THR A 617 15.00 2.76 26.41
C THR A 617 15.46 2.01 25.16
N SER A 618 15.20 0.70 25.08
CA SER A 618 15.50 -0.10 23.89
C SER A 618 14.75 0.43 22.65
N GLY A 619 13.48 0.77 22.82
CA GLY A 619 12.68 1.33 21.73
C GLY A 619 13.17 2.71 21.26
N LEU A 620 13.61 3.59 22.15
CA LEU A 620 14.24 4.88 21.81
C LEU A 620 15.52 4.69 20.99
N LYS A 621 16.31 3.66 21.30
CA LYS A 621 17.48 3.27 20.48
C LYS A 621 17.05 2.74 19.12
N TRP A 622 16.02 1.89 19.07
CA TRP A 622 15.49 1.31 17.84
C TRP A 622 15.00 2.40 16.87
N ILE A 623 14.28 3.41 17.36
CA ILE A 623 13.86 4.56 16.51
C ILE A 623 15.02 5.49 16.13
N GLY A 624 16.20 5.32 16.74
CA GLY A 624 17.43 6.05 16.42
C GLY A 624 17.61 7.38 17.14
N LEU A 625 16.71 7.76 18.08
CA LEU A 625 16.76 9.07 18.75
C LEU A 625 18.02 9.27 19.60
N LEU A 626 18.71 8.19 19.96
CA LEU A 626 19.93 8.21 20.76
C LEU A 626 21.20 7.97 19.93
N SER A 627 21.08 7.95 18.59
CA SER A 627 22.17 7.57 17.69
C SER A 627 23.02 8.75 17.21
N SER A 628 24.21 8.44 16.69
CA SER A 628 25.08 9.39 15.98
C SER A 628 24.75 9.53 14.49
N GLU A 629 23.65 8.94 14.01
CA GLU A 629 23.18 9.09 12.64
C GLU A 629 22.74 10.55 12.40
N LYS A 630 22.98 11.08 11.19
CA LYS A 630 22.51 12.41 10.82
C LYS A 630 20.99 12.45 10.80
N VAL A 631 20.43 13.55 11.31
CA VAL A 631 18.99 13.80 11.28
C VAL A 631 18.59 14.26 9.89
N SER A 632 17.39 13.86 9.45
CA SER A 632 16.73 14.45 8.27
C SER A 632 15.59 15.33 8.77
N VAL A 633 15.82 16.65 8.78
CA VAL A 633 14.88 17.63 9.32
C VAL A 633 13.70 17.79 8.39
N ARG A 634 12.50 17.79 8.98
CA ARG A 634 11.25 18.06 8.26
C ARG A 634 10.46 19.14 8.97
N GLY A 635 9.90 20.08 8.20
CA GLY A 635 9.01 21.14 8.71
C GLY A 635 9.67 22.12 9.69
N SER A 636 10.99 22.07 9.84
CA SER A 636 11.77 22.87 10.80
C SER A 636 11.34 22.72 12.27
N ASN A 637 10.60 21.66 12.63
CA ASN A 637 10.15 21.37 13.99
C ASN A 637 10.40 19.91 14.39
N LEU A 638 10.36 19.62 15.69
CA LEU A 638 10.69 18.30 16.24
C LEU A 638 9.65 17.25 15.86
N LEU A 639 8.36 17.60 15.94
CA LEU A 639 7.25 16.70 15.63
C LEU A 639 7.34 16.17 14.19
N ASP A 640 7.48 17.05 13.20
CA ASP A 640 7.52 16.68 11.79
C ASP A 640 8.81 15.89 11.46
N THR A 641 9.92 16.23 12.13
CA THR A 641 11.19 15.49 12.02
C THR A 641 11.04 14.07 12.57
N LEU A 642 10.41 13.90 13.73
CA LEU A 642 10.07 12.58 14.28
C LEU A 642 9.11 11.82 13.36
N CYS A 643 8.10 12.48 12.80
CA CYS A 643 7.15 11.88 11.86
C CYS A 643 7.86 11.24 10.67
N GLY A 644 8.81 11.95 10.03
CA GLY A 644 9.58 11.39 8.91
C GLY A 644 10.34 10.12 9.27
N ARG A 645 10.95 10.09 10.46
CA ARG A 645 11.64 8.89 10.97
C ARG A 645 10.69 7.72 11.23
N LEU A 646 9.58 7.98 11.91
CA LEU A 646 8.60 6.96 12.25
C LEU A 646 7.86 6.42 11.02
N GLU A 647 7.56 7.26 10.04
CA GLU A 647 6.98 6.84 8.74
C GLU A 647 7.88 5.85 8.00
N THR A 648 9.19 6.01 8.12
CA THR A 648 10.17 5.11 7.47
C THR A 648 10.26 3.78 8.21
N LEU A 649 10.35 3.83 9.54
CA LEU A 649 10.57 2.65 10.38
C LEU A 649 9.31 1.84 10.68
N MET A 650 8.14 2.49 10.71
CA MET A 650 6.87 1.89 11.14
C MET A 650 5.82 1.92 10.02
N LYS A 651 6.27 1.73 8.77
CA LYS A 651 5.36 1.42 7.65
C LYS A 651 4.97 -0.05 7.67
N TYR A 652 3.86 -0.36 7.03
CA TYR A 652 3.52 -1.75 6.69
C TYR A 652 4.50 -2.28 5.65
N GLU A 653 4.96 -3.49 5.88
CA GLU A 653 5.82 -4.26 4.97
C GLU A 653 4.96 -5.20 4.12
N GLU A 654 5.56 -5.76 3.07
CA GLU A 654 4.87 -6.73 2.23
C GLU A 654 4.42 -7.96 3.03
N GLY A 655 3.22 -8.45 2.74
CA GLY A 655 2.61 -9.56 3.48
C GLY A 655 1.97 -9.19 4.82
N GLU A 656 2.26 -8.02 5.37
CA GLU A 656 1.61 -7.55 6.60
C GLU A 656 0.20 -7.02 6.35
N ARG A 657 -0.59 -6.93 7.42
CA ARG A 657 -1.97 -6.42 7.40
C ARG A 657 -2.28 -5.60 8.63
N ASP A 658 -3.18 -4.63 8.47
CA ASP A 658 -3.74 -3.86 9.56
C ASP A 658 -4.98 -4.56 10.16
N LEU A 659 -5.47 -3.98 11.26
CA LEU A 659 -6.62 -4.38 12.04
C LEU A 659 -7.42 -3.12 12.37
N VAL A 660 -8.71 -3.15 12.09
CA VAL A 660 -9.70 -2.25 12.68
C VAL A 660 -10.45 -3.00 13.77
N MET A 661 -10.44 -2.42 14.97
CA MET A 661 -11.26 -2.86 16.09
C MET A 661 -12.13 -1.70 16.55
N LEU A 662 -13.45 -1.88 16.50
CA LEU A 662 -14.43 -0.94 17.02
C LEU A 662 -15.41 -1.70 17.91
N GLN A 663 -15.59 -1.25 19.15
CA GLN A 663 -16.61 -1.81 20.03
C GLN A 663 -17.41 -0.71 20.72
N HIS A 664 -18.73 -0.83 20.64
CA HIS A 664 -19.67 -0.17 21.54
C HIS A 664 -20.02 -1.09 22.70
N LYS A 665 -20.21 -0.51 23.88
CA LYS A 665 -20.71 -1.19 25.08
C LYS A 665 -21.74 -0.31 25.76
N PHE A 666 -22.95 -0.84 25.87
CA PHE A 666 -24.10 -0.20 26.49
C PHE A 666 -24.43 -0.93 27.78
N THR A 667 -24.63 -0.19 28.87
CA THR A 667 -25.35 -0.71 30.04
C THR A 667 -26.78 -0.21 29.94
N VAL A 668 -27.72 -1.14 29.82
CA VAL A 668 -29.14 -0.84 29.61
C VAL A 668 -29.93 -1.22 30.84
N ALA A 669 -30.82 -0.34 31.29
CA ALA A 669 -31.76 -0.60 32.36
C ALA A 669 -33.17 -0.82 31.79
N TRP A 670 -33.79 -1.94 32.16
CA TRP A 670 -35.14 -2.34 31.79
C TRP A 670 -36.06 -2.30 33.02
N ASP A 671 -37.22 -1.64 32.91
CA ASP A 671 -38.26 -1.70 33.93
C ASP A 671 -39.21 -2.88 33.65
N LYS A 672 -39.10 -3.93 34.45
CA LYS A 672 -40.00 -5.09 34.40
C LYS A 672 -40.87 -5.09 35.64
N ASN A 673 -42.06 -4.49 35.53
CA ASN A 673 -43.07 -4.44 36.59
C ASN A 673 -42.57 -3.80 37.90
N GLY A 674 -41.78 -2.73 37.82
CA GLY A 674 -41.24 -2.01 38.98
C GLY A 674 -39.93 -2.60 39.53
N GLN A 675 -39.36 -3.61 38.88
CA GLN A 675 -37.99 -4.09 39.12
C GLN A 675 -37.09 -3.65 37.98
N VAL A 676 -35.96 -3.01 38.31
CA VAL A 676 -34.95 -2.61 37.34
C VAL A 676 -33.99 -3.77 37.13
N GLU A 677 -33.95 -4.29 35.91
CA GLU A 677 -32.93 -5.26 35.47
C GLU A 677 -31.91 -4.55 34.58
N GLU A 678 -30.63 -4.87 34.77
CA GLU A 678 -29.55 -4.35 33.92
C GLU A 678 -29.05 -5.44 32.97
N GLU A 679 -28.74 -5.03 31.73
CA GLU A 679 -28.18 -5.87 30.67
C GLU A 679 -27.00 -5.13 30.05
N ILE A 680 -25.96 -5.88 29.64
CA ILE A 680 -24.87 -5.32 28.85
C ILE A 680 -25.04 -5.72 27.40
N ILE A 681 -25.13 -4.73 26.51
CA ILE A 681 -25.13 -4.95 25.07
C ILE A 681 -23.78 -4.50 24.52
N THR A 682 -23.14 -5.35 23.73
CA THR A 682 -21.93 -4.98 22.97
C THR A 682 -22.23 -5.06 21.48
N SER A 683 -21.58 -4.20 20.70
CA SER A 683 -21.59 -4.23 19.25
C SER A 683 -20.15 -4.10 18.79
N THR A 684 -19.65 -5.05 18.00
CA THR A 684 -18.20 -5.16 17.71
C THR A 684 -17.95 -5.36 16.23
N LEU A 685 -17.07 -4.53 15.65
CA LEU A 685 -16.46 -4.73 14.33
C LEU A 685 -14.99 -5.09 14.52
N GLU A 686 -14.61 -6.24 13.97
CA GLU A 686 -13.24 -6.73 13.85
C GLU A 686 -12.97 -6.99 12.37
N MET A 687 -12.03 -6.24 11.79
CA MET A 687 -11.68 -6.38 10.39
C MET A 687 -10.17 -6.34 10.19
N TYR A 688 -9.64 -7.33 9.47
CA TYR A 688 -8.25 -7.35 9.02
C TYR A 688 -8.14 -6.83 7.58
N GLY A 689 -7.03 -6.15 7.30
CA GLY A 689 -6.63 -5.83 5.94
C GLY A 689 -6.28 -7.08 5.14
N THR A 690 -6.31 -6.95 3.82
CA THR A 690 -5.87 -8.01 2.92
C THR A 690 -4.44 -7.72 2.46
N PRO A 691 -3.45 -8.60 2.73
CA PRO A 691 -2.10 -8.46 2.18
C PRO A 691 -2.13 -8.33 0.66
N GLY A 692 -1.45 -7.32 0.12
CA GLY A 692 -1.49 -7.00 -1.33
C GLY A 692 -2.81 -6.41 -1.83
N GLY A 693 -3.80 -6.20 -0.95
CA GLY A 693 -5.09 -5.58 -1.24
C GLY A 693 -5.32 -4.34 -0.37
N HIS A 694 -6.59 -4.05 -0.08
CA HIS A 694 -6.95 -2.90 0.76
C HIS A 694 -6.72 -3.18 2.25
N SER A 695 -6.26 -2.15 2.96
CA SER A 695 -6.21 -2.16 4.42
C SER A 695 -7.63 -2.07 5.02
N ALA A 696 -7.84 -2.65 6.20
CA ALA A 696 -9.10 -2.55 6.92
C ALA A 696 -9.48 -1.07 7.16
N MET A 697 -8.50 -0.22 7.48
CA MET A 697 -8.73 1.22 7.61
C MET A 697 -9.21 1.86 6.30
N ALA A 698 -8.62 1.50 5.16
CA ALA A 698 -9.05 2.03 3.87
C ALA A 698 -10.48 1.59 3.52
N VAL A 699 -10.82 0.32 3.74
CA VAL A 699 -12.16 -0.20 3.44
C VAL A 699 -13.22 0.43 4.35
N THR A 700 -12.99 0.40 5.67
CA THR A 700 -13.94 0.90 6.68
C THR A 700 -14.14 2.41 6.65
N VAL A 701 -13.31 3.17 5.93
CA VAL A 701 -13.52 4.61 5.69
C VAL A 701 -14.05 4.87 4.28
N GLY A 702 -13.45 4.25 3.27
CA GLY A 702 -13.75 4.52 1.87
C GLY A 702 -15.10 3.96 1.41
N VAL A 703 -15.48 2.77 1.86
CA VAL A 703 -16.74 2.13 1.45
C VAL A 703 -17.97 2.86 2.03
N PRO A 704 -18.06 3.21 3.33
CA PRO A 704 -19.17 4.02 3.83
C PRO A 704 -19.30 5.37 3.11
N CYS A 705 -18.17 5.99 2.76
CA CYS A 705 -18.14 7.23 1.98
C CYS A 705 -18.71 7.05 0.56
N GLY A 706 -18.34 5.96 -0.12
CA GLY A 706 -18.89 5.59 -1.42
C GLY A 706 -20.40 5.32 -1.36
N ILE A 707 -20.86 4.60 -0.33
CA ILE A 707 -22.28 4.34 -0.06
C ILE A 707 -23.05 5.65 0.10
N ALA A 708 -22.60 6.54 0.99
CA ALA A 708 -23.25 7.83 1.22
C ALA A 708 -23.30 8.69 -0.05
N THR A 709 -22.22 8.70 -0.83
CA THR A 709 -22.18 9.38 -2.13
C THR A 709 -23.28 8.86 -3.06
N GLN A 710 -23.42 7.54 -3.16
CA GLN A 710 -24.45 6.95 -4.00
C GLN A 710 -25.86 7.27 -3.50
N LEU A 711 -26.12 7.19 -2.18
CA LEU A 711 -27.42 7.53 -1.60
C LEU A 711 -27.79 9.02 -1.78
N VAL A 712 -26.81 9.93 -1.80
CA VAL A 712 -27.01 11.34 -2.13
C VAL A 712 -27.37 11.49 -3.61
N LEU A 713 -26.64 10.82 -4.52
CA LEU A 713 -26.89 10.88 -5.97
C LEU A 713 -28.26 10.29 -6.38
N ASP A 714 -28.70 9.25 -5.66
CA ASP A 714 -29.98 8.57 -5.86
C ASP A 714 -31.15 9.32 -5.20
N GLY A 715 -30.87 10.36 -4.40
CA GLY A 715 -31.88 11.14 -3.70
C GLY A 715 -32.53 10.43 -2.52
N VAL A 716 -31.87 9.39 -1.97
CA VAL A 716 -32.27 8.77 -0.69
C VAL A 716 -31.90 9.69 0.47
N ILE A 717 -30.66 10.19 0.49
CA ILE A 717 -30.25 11.29 1.38
C ILE A 717 -30.46 12.60 0.62
N ASN A 718 -31.61 13.26 0.84
CA ASN A 718 -32.05 14.38 0.02
C ASN A 718 -32.34 15.69 0.78
N LYS A 719 -32.31 15.67 2.12
CA LYS A 719 -32.60 16.85 2.93
C LYS A 719 -31.45 17.85 2.83
N PRO A 720 -31.65 19.10 2.38
CA PRO A 720 -30.58 20.09 2.32
C PRO A 720 -30.04 20.47 3.70
N GLY A 721 -28.79 20.91 3.76
CA GLY A 721 -28.08 21.30 4.99
C GLY A 721 -26.85 20.44 5.30
N VAL A 722 -26.26 20.70 6.46
CA VAL A 722 -25.07 20.02 6.99
C VAL A 722 -25.48 18.91 7.94
N HIS A 723 -25.23 17.67 7.51
CA HIS A 723 -25.69 16.46 8.19
C HIS A 723 -24.55 15.59 8.71
N ALA A 724 -24.88 14.82 9.75
CA ALA A 724 -24.12 13.69 10.28
C ALA A 724 -25.12 12.56 10.60
N PRO A 725 -24.71 11.28 10.60
CA PRO A 725 -25.62 10.15 10.76
C PRO A 725 -26.04 9.93 12.23
N TYR A 726 -26.82 10.86 12.77
CA TYR A 726 -27.28 10.84 14.17
C TYR A 726 -28.76 10.46 14.33
N THR A 727 -29.44 10.12 13.24
CA THR A 727 -30.86 9.78 13.26
C THR A 727 -31.08 8.46 12.56
N LYS A 728 -32.07 7.70 13.03
CA LYS A 728 -32.46 6.43 12.43
C LYS A 728 -32.71 6.54 10.91
N GLU A 729 -33.38 7.60 10.48
CA GLU A 729 -33.70 7.87 9.06
C GLU A 729 -32.43 7.96 8.19
N LEU A 730 -31.36 8.58 8.69
CA LEU A 730 -30.08 8.61 7.98
C LEU A 730 -29.34 7.28 8.11
N CYS A 731 -29.35 6.65 9.28
CA CYS A 731 -28.55 5.46 9.57
C CYS A 731 -29.05 4.19 8.88
N ASP A 732 -30.35 3.94 8.84
CA ASP A 732 -30.93 2.70 8.29
C ASP A 732 -30.45 2.36 6.87
N PRO A 733 -30.56 3.27 5.86
CA PRO A 733 -30.13 2.95 4.50
C PRO A 733 -28.61 2.78 4.37
N LEU A 734 -27.83 3.45 5.22
CA LEU A 734 -26.37 3.29 5.29
C LEU A 734 -26.00 1.91 5.82
N ILE A 735 -26.63 1.48 6.93
CA ILE A 735 -26.40 0.18 7.56
C ILE A 735 -26.77 -0.95 6.59
N GLU A 736 -27.93 -0.87 5.93
CA GLU A 736 -28.37 -1.92 4.99
C GLU A 736 -27.34 -2.19 3.88
N LEU A 737 -26.74 -1.13 3.32
CA LEU A 737 -25.73 -1.26 2.28
C LEU A 737 -24.36 -1.66 2.84
N LEU A 738 -23.99 -1.21 4.04
CA LEU A 738 -22.74 -1.61 4.70
C LEU A 738 -22.72 -3.10 5.03
N GLU A 739 -23.83 -3.66 5.49
CA GLU A 739 -23.94 -5.09 5.79
C GLU A 739 -23.80 -5.95 4.53
N LYS A 740 -24.27 -5.48 3.37
CA LYS A 740 -24.06 -6.15 2.07
C LYS A 740 -22.59 -6.16 1.64
N GLU A 741 -21.81 -5.18 2.07
CA GLU A 741 -20.36 -5.12 1.85
C GLU A 741 -19.57 -5.91 2.93
N GLY A 742 -20.26 -6.53 3.89
CA GLY A 742 -19.64 -7.27 4.99
C GLY A 742 -19.04 -6.39 6.09
N LEU A 743 -19.47 -5.14 6.22
CA LEU A 743 -18.95 -4.15 7.17
C LEU A 743 -19.85 -3.92 8.39
N GLY A 744 -20.62 -4.94 8.79
CA GLY A 744 -21.51 -4.84 9.94
C GLY A 744 -20.84 -5.04 11.30
N MET A 745 -21.46 -4.55 12.37
CA MET A 745 -21.04 -4.81 13.75
C MET A 745 -21.85 -5.97 14.36
N VAL A 746 -21.15 -6.93 14.98
CA VAL A 746 -21.76 -8.10 15.62
C VAL A 746 -22.22 -7.73 17.03
N GLU A 747 -23.50 -7.96 17.29
CA GLU A 747 -24.13 -7.64 18.58
C GLU A 747 -24.15 -8.86 19.52
N ALA A 748 -23.86 -8.65 20.81
CA ALA A 748 -23.95 -9.66 21.85
C ALA A 748 -24.53 -9.07 23.15
N ARG A 749 -25.37 -9.85 23.82
CA ARG A 749 -26.03 -9.52 25.09
C ARG A 749 -25.45 -10.38 26.20
N ILE A 750 -25.06 -9.75 27.32
CA ILE A 750 -24.38 -10.36 28.47
C ILE A 750 -25.18 -10.11 29.74
#